data_AF-A0A1T5LS01-F1
#
_entry.id   AF-A0A1T5LS01-F1
#
_cell.length_a   1.000
_cell.length_b   1.000
_cell.length_c   1.000
_cell.angle_alpha   90.00
_cell.angle_beta   90.00
_cell.angle_gamma   90.00
#
_symmetry.space_group_name_H-M   'P 1'
#
loop_
_entity.id
_entity.type
_entity.pdbx_description
1 polymer ?
#
loop_
_entity_poly.entity_id
_entity_poly.type
_entity_poly.pdbx_seq_one_letter_code
_entity_poly.pdbx_strand_id
1 'polypeptide(L)'
;MALTDLIHYNPLSAMKRFFLLWYGIALFCPVYAQWQAVHPKTPFHQLFTKAFVSADHSEFYAIGNSVGISKDQGATWQREVQNSLPVHITTDMRFLDIFFSSDNVGYFLYQNRVYKTVDRGKSWTKVLEVEQSHPHYMASAFFDALYFTDDDHGYVVGEFEKIFKTNDGGATWQTIRRTNTTAPYTSYTDVQFLDENIGFISGYTVDNITMNFGFTEFVMKTTDGGVHWQEAEVPTDLENREVKIQFINSDIGFAHVTRSQYGDDLFMTTNGGKSWNKNSLDSLRDIHAVYFVDERTGFMYGKDFNYTMKLFRTEDGGEHWQRIALPVFSGQDEKVIMDIKFSDADHGIAVGSGGNIVKTHDGGRTWQVSNQGYPFFYAFDFVDDKKGYATSGRGFFKTNDGGNTWVYADRSDSLVILDMDFKNENDGIFYGFKNNYFHVSDGGQKIDSIKLPVFFMSLSEAIVEGDSLFISGATIVPGGNILLKSGDRGKHWQVLPLQESDEFIVDMSRVNSTFYVGTTQSILHSTNGKAWEHVNTFSFGYLECMTFANAEVGFASVNSEVMRTHDGGKTWYEVGIFPANAIIQKFLVVNTKVVFAYGAKLIQGAYYGAIWKSVDFGLNWTEETLPVVVDEAISDMSIVDNIVFAIGGYGRVLRTELTEVITGFEETDKAVLKVFPVPSSGQVSFELQKDEVVEHVQAFDLQGNELQIFIQRDESLYHVDLAAYIPGLYILRVTTNKECYRQKIMKVE
;
A
#
# COMPACT_ATOMS: atom_id res chain seq x y z
N MET A 1 66.42 5.88 22.57
CA MET A 1 67.30 5.61 21.42
C MET A 1 68.04 4.32 21.79
N ALA A 2 67.76 3.15 21.23
CA ALA A 2 67.93 2.66 19.85
C ALA A 2 68.55 1.25 20.08
N LEU A 3 67.80 0.16 19.87
CA LEU A 3 67.72 -0.68 18.66
C LEU A 3 68.95 -1.56 18.41
N THR A 4 68.67 -2.83 18.04
CA THR A 4 69.50 -3.96 17.53
C THR A 4 70.16 -4.85 18.60
N ASP A 5 70.12 -6.19 18.58
CA ASP A 5 69.45 -7.24 17.79
C ASP A 5 69.65 -8.58 18.56
N LEU A 6 68.67 -9.51 18.55
CA LEU A 6 68.91 -10.98 18.36
C LEU A 6 67.59 -11.81 18.34
N ILE A 7 67.14 -12.11 17.12
CA ILE A 7 66.78 -13.42 16.53
C ILE A 7 66.11 -14.55 17.37
N HIS A 8 64.99 -15.03 16.78
CA HIS A 8 64.33 -16.36 16.78
C HIS A 8 63.06 -16.57 17.64
N TYR A 9 61.89 -16.31 17.05
CA TYR A 9 60.66 -17.05 17.35
C TYR A 9 59.84 -17.31 16.07
N ASN A 10 59.40 -18.57 15.91
CA ASN A 10 58.74 -19.13 14.73
C ASN A 10 57.21 -18.85 14.76
N PRO A 11 56.60 -18.22 13.74
CA PRO A 11 55.23 -17.67 13.84
C PRO A 11 54.09 -18.67 13.58
N LEU A 12 54.36 -19.97 13.40
CA LEU A 12 53.34 -20.96 13.04
C LEU A 12 52.53 -21.53 14.23
N SER A 13 52.96 -21.32 15.47
CA SER A 13 52.25 -21.84 16.65
C SER A 13 51.26 -20.84 17.27
N ALA A 14 51.44 -19.54 17.05
CA ALA A 14 50.52 -18.49 17.51
C ALA A 14 49.26 -18.39 16.62
N MET A 15 49.41 -18.68 15.32
CA MET A 15 48.30 -18.61 14.37
C MET A 15 47.26 -19.74 14.57
N LYS A 16 47.67 -20.93 15.04
CA LYS A 16 46.73 -22.02 15.34
C LYS A 16 45.90 -21.82 16.62
N ARG A 17 46.37 -21.01 17.57
CA ARG A 17 45.59 -20.66 18.77
C ARG A 17 44.66 -19.47 18.57
N PHE A 18 44.90 -18.64 17.55
CA PHE A 18 43.96 -17.60 17.12
C PHE A 18 42.86 -18.13 16.19
N PHE A 19 43.14 -19.16 15.37
CA PHE A 19 42.13 -19.75 14.48
C PHE A 19 41.08 -20.63 15.18
N LEU A 20 41.35 -21.15 16.39
CA LEU A 20 40.41 -21.96 17.16
C LEU A 20 39.50 -21.13 18.09
N LEU A 21 39.82 -19.86 18.35
CA LEU A 21 38.94 -18.96 19.10
C LEU A 21 37.88 -18.28 18.21
N TRP A 22 38.06 -18.31 16.89
CA TRP A 22 37.10 -17.72 15.94
C TRP A 22 35.97 -18.68 15.51
N TYR A 23 36.18 -19.99 15.64
CA TYR A 23 35.15 -21.01 15.39
C TYR A 23 34.30 -21.39 16.62
N GLY A 24 34.64 -20.88 17.81
CA GLY A 24 33.88 -21.07 19.05
C GLY A 24 32.87 -19.96 19.36
N ILE A 25 32.87 -18.89 18.54
CA ILE A 25 31.83 -17.86 18.51
C ILE A 25 31.28 -17.81 17.07
N ALA A 26 30.93 -18.99 16.54
CA ALA A 26 29.76 -19.01 15.68
C ALA A 26 28.60 -18.66 16.61
N LEU A 27 28.31 -17.36 16.68
CA LEU A 27 27.02 -16.86 17.07
C LEU A 27 26.01 -17.85 16.49
N PHE A 28 25.24 -18.50 17.36
CA PHE A 28 23.86 -18.78 17.03
C PHE A 28 23.27 -17.41 16.65
N CYS A 29 23.49 -16.95 15.42
CA CYS A 29 22.47 -16.17 14.75
C CYS A 29 21.32 -17.16 14.70
N PRO A 30 20.22 -16.94 15.44
CA PRO A 30 18.99 -17.61 15.10
C PRO A 30 18.84 -17.35 13.60
N VAL A 31 18.70 -18.41 12.81
CA VAL A 31 18.21 -18.26 11.44
C VAL A 31 16.77 -17.81 11.64
N TYR A 32 16.58 -16.52 11.90
CA TYR A 32 15.27 -15.92 11.96
C TYR A 32 14.66 -16.14 10.58
N ALA A 33 13.40 -16.53 10.57
CA ALA A 33 12.60 -16.62 9.37
C ALA A 33 12.79 -15.34 8.53
N GLN A 34 13.38 -15.48 7.34
CA GLN A 34 13.58 -14.33 6.44
C GLN A 34 12.39 -14.24 5.50
N TRP A 35 11.84 -13.03 5.38
CA TRP A 35 10.82 -12.73 4.39
C TRP A 35 11.32 -13.04 2.98
N GLN A 36 10.46 -13.70 2.21
CA GLN A 36 10.67 -14.02 0.80
C GLN A 36 9.65 -13.26 -0.03
N ALA A 37 10.09 -12.69 -1.15
CA ALA A 37 9.18 -12.16 -2.15
C ALA A 37 8.62 -13.34 -2.97
N VAL A 38 7.30 -13.48 -2.96
CA VAL A 38 6.55 -14.49 -3.72
C VAL A 38 5.78 -13.80 -4.84
N HIS A 39 6.44 -12.84 -5.48
CA HIS A 39 5.82 -11.95 -6.43
C HIS A 39 5.59 -12.62 -7.79
N PRO A 40 4.65 -12.09 -8.58
CA PRO A 40 4.45 -12.52 -9.94
C PRO A 40 5.71 -12.51 -10.81
N LYS A 41 5.83 -13.48 -11.71
CA LYS A 41 6.96 -13.62 -12.65
C LYS A 41 7.13 -12.47 -13.67
N THR A 42 6.34 -11.40 -13.58
CA THR A 42 6.42 -10.30 -14.54
C THR A 42 7.58 -9.36 -14.15
N PRO A 43 8.39 -8.92 -15.13
CA PRO A 43 9.53 -8.05 -14.82
C PRO A 43 9.12 -6.67 -14.31
N PHE A 44 7.86 -6.25 -14.55
CA PHE A 44 7.30 -4.98 -14.11
C PHE A 44 5.94 -5.15 -13.47
N HIS A 45 5.83 -4.63 -12.25
CA HIS A 45 4.65 -4.72 -11.39
C HIS A 45 4.49 -3.43 -10.56
N GLN A 46 5.10 -2.34 -11.00
CA GLN A 46 5.07 -1.03 -10.33
C GLN A 46 4.49 0.03 -11.27
N LEU A 47 3.99 1.12 -10.72
CA LEU A 47 3.43 2.23 -11.48
C LEU A 47 4.44 2.77 -12.51
N PHE A 48 4.02 2.81 -13.79
CA PHE A 48 4.64 3.63 -14.82
C PHE A 48 3.79 4.87 -15.07
N THR A 49 4.44 6.03 -15.12
CA THR A 49 3.78 7.32 -15.28
C THR A 49 4.08 7.98 -16.63
N LYS A 50 5.21 7.63 -17.28
CA LYS A 50 5.59 8.16 -18.59
C LYS A 50 6.05 7.06 -19.53
N ALA A 51 5.71 7.21 -20.79
CA ALA A 51 6.29 6.47 -21.90
C ALA A 51 7.26 7.40 -22.63
N PHE A 52 8.31 6.85 -23.21
CA PHE A 52 9.27 7.60 -24.02
C PHE A 52 9.78 6.73 -25.17
N VAL A 53 10.24 7.38 -26.23
CA VAL A 53 10.89 6.74 -27.39
C VAL A 53 12.24 7.43 -27.58
N SER A 54 13.31 6.65 -27.78
CA SER A 54 14.64 7.21 -28.05
C SER A 54 14.63 8.18 -29.23
N ALA A 55 15.59 9.09 -29.25
CA ALA A 55 15.68 10.12 -30.30
C ALA A 55 15.86 9.51 -31.71
N ASP A 56 16.41 8.31 -31.81
CA ASP A 56 16.54 7.55 -33.06
C ASP A 56 15.36 6.62 -33.36
N HIS A 57 14.31 6.68 -32.54
CA HIS A 57 13.08 5.90 -32.63
C HIS A 57 13.26 4.37 -32.53
N SER A 58 14.43 3.90 -32.04
CA SER A 58 14.76 2.47 -31.98
C SER A 58 14.40 1.78 -30.66
N GLU A 59 14.27 2.53 -29.57
CA GLU A 59 14.02 2.00 -28.23
C GLU A 59 12.79 2.65 -27.59
N PHE A 60 12.03 1.84 -26.86
CA PHE A 60 10.89 2.28 -26.05
C PHE A 60 11.23 2.21 -24.57
N TYR A 61 10.70 3.17 -23.83
CA TYR A 61 10.94 3.34 -22.40
C TYR A 61 9.62 3.45 -21.66
N ALA A 62 9.54 2.76 -20.52
CA ALA A 62 8.46 2.87 -19.56
C ALA A 62 9.06 3.32 -18.22
N ILE A 63 8.65 4.49 -17.72
CA ILE A 63 9.31 5.16 -16.61
C ILE A 63 8.30 5.44 -15.50
N GLY A 64 8.69 5.10 -14.28
CA GLY A 64 7.95 5.35 -13.04
C GLY A 64 8.79 4.90 -11.85
N ASN A 65 8.22 4.10 -10.95
CA ASN A 65 8.97 3.48 -9.84
C ASN A 65 10.03 2.47 -10.29
N SER A 66 9.88 1.98 -11.52
CA SER A 66 10.88 1.20 -12.25
C SER A 66 11.13 1.85 -13.61
N VAL A 67 12.25 1.47 -14.22
CA VAL A 67 12.55 1.79 -15.62
C VAL A 67 12.61 0.50 -16.41
N GLY A 68 11.72 0.40 -17.39
CA GLY A 68 11.72 -0.65 -18.40
C GLY A 68 12.25 -0.11 -19.73
N ILE A 69 13.06 -0.91 -20.41
CA ILE A 69 13.58 -0.60 -21.74
C ILE A 69 13.21 -1.74 -22.70
N SER A 70 12.71 -1.40 -23.87
CA SER A 70 12.46 -2.32 -24.96
C SER A 70 13.23 -1.90 -26.21
N LYS A 71 13.94 -2.88 -26.81
CA LYS A 71 14.75 -2.68 -28.02
C LYS A 71 14.15 -3.32 -29.27
N ASP A 72 12.93 -3.82 -29.14
CA ASP A 72 12.21 -4.61 -30.13
C ASP A 72 10.76 -4.13 -30.25
N GLN A 73 10.59 -2.80 -30.20
CA GLN A 73 9.32 -2.13 -30.38
C GLN A 73 8.23 -2.55 -29.38
N GLY A 74 8.62 -2.63 -28.10
CA GLY A 74 7.73 -3.02 -27.01
C GLY A 74 7.39 -4.52 -27.03
N ALA A 75 8.13 -5.40 -27.72
CA ALA A 75 7.85 -6.83 -27.69
C ALA A 75 8.39 -7.50 -26.43
N THR A 76 9.59 -7.14 -26.00
CA THR A 76 10.19 -7.58 -24.74
C THR A 76 10.77 -6.40 -24.00
N TRP A 77 10.81 -6.52 -22.67
CA TRP A 77 11.23 -5.46 -21.78
C TRP A 77 12.29 -5.95 -20.81
N GLN A 78 13.33 -5.15 -20.61
CA GLN A 78 14.40 -5.38 -19.65
C GLN A 78 14.30 -4.33 -18.53
N ARG A 79 14.32 -4.80 -17.29
CA ARG A 79 14.30 -3.94 -16.10
C ARG A 79 15.71 -3.43 -15.84
N GLU A 80 15.86 -2.12 -15.69
CA GLU A 80 17.12 -1.53 -15.27
C GLU A 80 17.21 -1.56 -13.74
N VAL A 81 18.04 -2.46 -13.19
CA VAL A 81 18.04 -2.84 -11.75
C VAL A 81 18.57 -1.73 -10.82
N GLN A 82 19.28 -0.72 -11.36
CA GLN A 82 19.88 0.35 -10.56
C GLN A 82 19.12 1.68 -10.61
N ASN A 83 17.99 1.74 -11.32
CA ASN A 83 17.27 2.99 -11.54
C ASN A 83 16.19 3.15 -10.49
N SER A 84 16.52 3.82 -9.38
CA SER A 84 15.51 4.36 -8.48
C SER A 84 15.51 5.88 -8.61
N LEU A 85 14.34 6.46 -8.87
CA LEU A 85 14.15 7.88 -8.62
C LEU A 85 14.49 8.17 -7.14
N PRO A 86 15.04 9.35 -6.82
CA PRO A 86 15.30 9.74 -5.44
C PRO A 86 14.00 10.05 -4.66
N VAL A 87 12.84 9.82 -5.29
CA VAL A 87 11.50 9.95 -4.75
C VAL A 87 10.65 8.77 -5.21
N HIS A 88 9.69 8.37 -4.39
CA HIS A 88 8.75 7.31 -4.74
C HIS A 88 7.54 7.86 -5.48
N ILE A 89 7.18 7.27 -6.62
CA ILE A 89 6.01 7.66 -7.40
C ILE A 89 4.74 6.94 -6.95
N THR A 90 3.80 7.68 -6.35
CA THR A 90 2.44 7.22 -6.08
C THR A 90 1.45 7.83 -7.08
N THR A 91 0.27 7.24 -7.22
CA THR A 91 -0.75 7.70 -8.19
C THR A 91 -1.41 9.03 -7.86
N ASP A 92 -1.33 9.48 -6.61
CA ASP A 92 -1.92 10.71 -6.08
C ASP A 92 -0.95 11.88 -6.02
N MET A 93 0.34 11.64 -6.28
CA MET A 93 1.31 12.73 -6.32
C MET A 93 0.97 13.75 -7.41
N ARG A 94 1.01 15.02 -7.00
CA ARG A 94 0.92 16.20 -7.86
C ARG A 94 2.31 16.80 -8.06
N PHE A 95 2.47 17.62 -9.10
CA PHE A 95 3.74 18.32 -9.38
C PHE A 95 4.89 17.34 -9.63
N LEU A 96 4.65 16.37 -10.51
CA LEU A 96 5.64 15.42 -11.01
C LEU A 96 5.61 15.44 -12.53
N ASP A 97 6.76 15.69 -13.14
CA ASP A 97 6.94 15.52 -14.58
C ASP A 97 8.32 14.93 -14.85
N ILE A 98 8.42 14.14 -15.93
CA ILE A 98 9.66 13.47 -16.32
C ILE A 98 9.82 13.62 -17.83
N PHE A 99 11.01 14.05 -18.25
CA PHE A 99 11.35 14.28 -19.64
C PHE A 99 12.76 13.78 -19.92
N PHE A 100 12.98 13.19 -21.09
CA PHE A 100 14.31 12.85 -21.57
C PHE A 100 14.59 13.65 -22.85
N SER A 101 15.65 14.45 -22.84
CA SER A 101 16.10 15.23 -24.00
C SER A 101 16.93 14.37 -24.96
N SER A 102 17.58 13.33 -24.43
CA SER A 102 18.29 12.30 -25.18
C SER A 102 18.24 10.97 -24.43
N ASP A 103 18.80 9.92 -25.03
CA ASP A 103 18.83 8.59 -24.41
C ASP A 103 19.54 8.57 -23.05
N ASN A 104 20.49 9.48 -22.81
CA ASN A 104 21.28 9.55 -21.57
C ASN A 104 20.84 10.67 -20.63
N VAL A 105 20.35 11.76 -21.19
CA VAL A 105 20.04 12.97 -20.43
C VAL A 105 18.54 13.07 -20.20
N GLY A 106 18.18 13.11 -18.92
CA GLY A 106 16.80 13.24 -18.50
C GLY A 106 16.66 14.17 -17.31
N TYR A 107 15.45 14.64 -17.12
CA TYR A 107 15.07 15.55 -16.08
C TYR A 107 13.78 15.04 -15.43
N PHE A 108 13.74 15.09 -14.10
CA PHE A 108 12.47 14.97 -13.40
C PHE A 108 12.26 16.16 -12.48
N LEU A 109 11.00 16.54 -12.40
CA LEU A 109 10.47 17.59 -11.56
C LEU A 109 9.74 16.93 -10.40
N TYR A 110 9.98 17.39 -9.18
CA TYR A 110 9.19 17.00 -8.03
C TYR A 110 8.98 18.21 -7.11
N GLN A 111 7.73 18.63 -6.96
CA GLN A 111 7.37 19.81 -6.16
C GLN A 111 8.15 21.06 -6.61
N ASN A 112 9.07 21.54 -5.78
CA ASN A 112 9.88 22.75 -6.00
C ASN A 112 11.29 22.45 -6.54
N ARG A 113 11.56 21.23 -6.99
CA ARG A 113 12.90 20.76 -7.37
C ARG A 113 12.93 20.19 -8.77
N VAL A 114 14.07 20.37 -9.42
CA VAL A 114 14.42 19.70 -10.69
C VAL A 114 15.69 18.91 -10.48
N TYR A 115 15.68 17.68 -10.99
CA TYR A 115 16.79 16.75 -10.93
C TYR A 115 17.16 16.33 -12.35
N LYS A 116 18.45 16.12 -12.59
CA LYS A 116 19.04 15.71 -13.86
C LYS A 116 19.70 14.35 -13.71
N THR A 117 19.56 13.53 -14.74
CA THR A 117 20.38 12.35 -14.99
C THR A 117 21.21 12.56 -16.25
N VAL A 118 22.38 11.93 -16.29
CA VAL A 118 23.25 11.82 -17.49
C VAL A 118 23.61 10.36 -17.80
N ASP A 119 22.93 9.43 -17.13
CA ASP A 119 23.21 8.00 -17.15
C ASP A 119 21.94 7.15 -17.30
N ARG A 120 20.95 7.68 -18.04
CA ARG A 120 19.67 7.01 -18.32
C ARG A 120 18.80 6.78 -17.07
N GLY A 121 18.89 7.66 -16.08
CA GLY A 121 18.12 7.58 -14.84
C GLY A 121 18.70 6.59 -13.81
N LYS A 122 19.95 6.15 -13.95
CA LYS A 122 20.66 5.34 -12.95
C LYS A 122 20.98 6.16 -11.71
N SER A 123 21.33 7.42 -11.90
CA SER A 123 21.51 8.39 -10.84
C SER A 123 20.89 9.74 -11.21
N TRP A 124 20.42 10.44 -10.17
CA TRP A 124 19.77 11.73 -10.29
C TRP A 124 20.43 12.73 -9.36
N THR A 125 20.78 13.89 -9.91
CA THR A 125 21.37 15.00 -9.18
C THR A 125 20.43 16.18 -9.22
N LYS A 126 20.13 16.79 -8.07
CA LYS A 126 19.32 18.00 -7.99
C LYS A 126 20.06 19.17 -8.64
N VAL A 127 19.44 19.83 -9.61
CA VAL A 127 20.00 20.96 -10.37
C VAL A 127 19.27 22.27 -10.15
N LEU A 128 18.03 22.22 -9.62
CA LEU A 128 17.27 23.40 -9.23
C LEU A 128 16.46 23.10 -7.98
N GLU A 129 16.38 24.06 -7.06
CA GLU A 129 15.43 24.09 -5.96
C GLU A 129 15.02 25.54 -5.74
N VAL A 130 13.71 25.78 -5.64
CA VAL A 130 13.17 27.12 -5.43
C VAL A 130 12.51 27.19 -4.06
N GLU A 131 12.77 28.27 -3.32
CA GLU A 131 12.12 28.54 -2.04
C GLU A 131 10.71 29.13 -2.25
N GLN A 132 9.89 29.11 -1.20
CA GLN A 132 8.56 29.71 -1.25
C GLN A 132 8.65 31.20 -1.56
N SER A 133 7.99 31.63 -2.64
CA SER A 133 7.90 33.06 -2.99
C SER A 133 6.81 33.78 -2.22
N HIS A 134 5.91 33.05 -1.53
CA HIS A 134 4.82 33.62 -0.74
C HIS A 134 4.66 32.91 0.62
N PRO A 135 4.72 33.65 1.77
CA PRO A 135 4.83 33.05 3.11
C PRO A 135 3.57 32.31 3.59
N HIS A 136 2.42 32.60 2.99
CA HIS A 136 1.14 31.97 3.34
C HIS A 136 0.72 30.84 2.39
N TYR A 137 1.45 30.60 1.30
CA TYR A 137 1.08 29.60 0.30
C TYR A 137 2.25 28.66 0.06
N MET A 138 2.22 27.47 0.66
CA MET A 138 3.28 26.48 0.48
C MET A 138 3.48 26.10 -0.99
N ALA A 139 2.40 26.08 -1.78
CA ALA A 139 2.44 25.79 -3.21
C ALA A 139 3.18 26.87 -4.04
N SER A 140 3.46 28.04 -3.44
CA SER A 140 4.26 29.09 -4.08
C SER A 140 5.69 28.71 -4.44
N ALA A 141 6.17 27.54 -4.04
CA ALA A 141 7.45 27.00 -4.46
C ALA A 141 7.36 26.00 -5.63
N PHE A 142 6.17 25.48 -5.95
CA PHE A 142 6.04 24.32 -6.84
C PHE A 142 6.19 24.66 -8.32
N PHE A 143 6.62 23.65 -9.06
CA PHE A 143 6.67 23.59 -10.52
C PHE A 143 5.60 22.63 -11.03
N ASP A 144 5.14 22.83 -12.26
CA ASP A 144 4.05 22.05 -12.86
C ASP A 144 4.49 21.25 -14.09
N ALA A 145 5.44 21.77 -14.87
CA ALA A 145 5.93 21.12 -16.08
C ALA A 145 7.36 21.55 -16.42
N LEU A 146 8.06 20.70 -17.17
CA LEU A 146 9.34 21.03 -17.77
C LEU A 146 9.42 20.56 -19.22
N TYR A 147 10.27 21.22 -20.00
CA TYR A 147 10.50 20.85 -21.39
C TYR A 147 11.91 21.23 -21.82
N PHE A 148 12.57 20.34 -22.56
CA PHE A 148 13.91 20.59 -23.11
C PHE A 148 13.88 20.40 -24.63
N THR A 149 14.46 21.34 -25.38
CA THR A 149 14.60 21.22 -26.84
C THR A 149 15.80 20.38 -27.24
N ASP A 150 16.81 20.34 -26.37
CA ASP A 150 18.01 19.51 -26.45
C ASP A 150 18.62 19.34 -25.04
N ASP A 151 19.81 18.74 -24.94
CA ASP A 151 20.47 18.47 -23.67
C ASP A 151 20.94 19.72 -22.89
N ASP A 152 20.97 20.89 -23.54
CA ASP A 152 21.48 22.15 -23.00
C ASP A 152 20.36 23.19 -22.78
N HIS A 153 19.32 23.20 -23.60
CA HIS A 153 18.27 24.23 -23.59
C HIS A 153 16.95 23.68 -23.04
N GLY A 154 16.46 24.31 -21.98
CA GLY A 154 15.21 23.87 -21.35
C GLY A 154 14.50 24.92 -20.52
N TYR A 155 13.25 24.61 -20.21
CA TYR A 155 12.30 25.48 -19.54
C TYR A 155 11.59 24.72 -18.43
N VAL A 156 11.32 25.40 -17.33
CA VAL A 156 10.55 24.88 -16.20
C VAL A 156 9.54 25.95 -15.81
N VAL A 157 8.28 25.56 -15.64
CA VAL A 157 7.19 26.47 -15.34
C VAL A 157 6.42 26.02 -14.09
N GLY A 158 5.72 26.95 -13.44
CA GLY A 158 4.84 26.60 -12.32
C GLY A 158 4.10 27.76 -11.69
N GLU A 159 3.65 27.55 -10.46
CA GLU A 159 2.83 28.50 -9.71
C GLU A 159 3.54 29.83 -9.42
N PHE A 160 2.75 30.90 -9.21
CA PHE A 160 3.24 32.24 -8.86
C PHE A 160 4.26 32.81 -9.86
N GLU A 161 3.89 32.80 -11.14
CA GLU A 161 4.65 33.39 -12.25
C GLU A 161 6.04 32.78 -12.47
N LYS A 162 6.26 31.52 -12.10
CA LYS A 162 7.55 30.87 -12.31
C LYS A 162 7.73 30.44 -13.75
N ILE A 163 8.66 31.10 -14.45
CA ILE A 163 9.25 30.60 -15.70
C ILE A 163 10.76 30.66 -15.53
N PHE A 164 11.42 29.51 -15.65
CA PHE A 164 12.87 29.37 -15.62
C PHE A 164 13.35 28.83 -16.95
N LYS A 165 14.48 29.36 -17.43
CA LYS A 165 15.17 28.91 -18.64
C LYS A 165 16.61 28.55 -18.31
N THR A 166 17.11 27.47 -18.89
CA THR A 166 18.53 27.11 -18.91
C THR A 166 19.04 27.07 -20.34
N ASN A 167 20.33 27.36 -20.52
CA ASN A 167 21.05 27.21 -21.80
C ASN A 167 22.34 26.38 -21.63
N ASP A 168 22.50 25.69 -20.49
CA ASP A 168 23.67 24.90 -20.12
C ASP A 168 23.28 23.57 -19.44
N GLY A 169 22.10 23.07 -19.79
CA GLY A 169 21.60 21.78 -19.35
C GLY A 169 21.25 21.75 -17.87
N GLY A 170 20.90 22.89 -17.29
CA GLY A 170 20.49 23.04 -15.90
C GLY A 170 21.62 23.34 -14.93
N ALA A 171 22.84 23.63 -15.40
CA ALA A 171 23.93 24.09 -14.53
C ALA A 171 23.63 25.50 -13.99
N THR A 172 22.99 26.34 -14.79
CA THR A 172 22.44 27.64 -14.39
C THR A 172 21.01 27.83 -14.91
N TRP A 173 20.22 28.59 -14.16
CA TRP A 173 18.82 28.89 -14.47
C TRP A 173 18.56 30.40 -14.39
N GLN A 174 17.98 30.94 -15.46
CA GLN A 174 17.52 32.32 -15.54
C GLN A 174 16.01 32.39 -15.35
N THR A 175 15.54 33.24 -14.43
CA THR A 175 14.11 33.54 -14.31
C THR A 175 13.66 34.47 -15.43
N ILE A 176 12.61 34.07 -16.14
CA ILE A 176 11.89 34.91 -17.10
C ILE A 176 10.71 35.54 -16.37
N ARG A 177 10.59 36.87 -16.47
CA ARG A 177 9.46 37.60 -15.88
C ARG A 177 8.61 38.19 -16.99
N ARG A 178 7.29 37.99 -16.89
CA ARG A 178 6.33 38.74 -17.71
C ARG A 178 6.30 40.21 -17.26
N THR A 179 6.15 41.10 -18.22
CA THR A 179 5.82 42.50 -17.95
C THR A 179 4.30 42.65 -17.95
N ASN A 180 3.77 43.48 -17.04
CA ASN A 180 2.35 43.86 -16.98
C ASN A 180 1.35 42.78 -16.51
N THR A 181 1.76 41.76 -15.76
CA THR A 181 0.78 40.90 -15.06
C THR A 181 0.14 41.68 -13.91
N THR A 182 -1.18 41.85 -13.94
CA THR A 182 -1.94 42.55 -12.90
C THR A 182 -2.70 41.61 -11.97
N ALA A 183 -2.82 40.34 -12.34
CA ALA A 183 -3.48 39.33 -11.52
C ALA A 183 -2.67 39.06 -10.25
N PRO A 184 -3.32 38.91 -9.07
CA PRO A 184 -2.61 38.62 -7.83
C PRO A 184 -1.99 37.23 -7.81
N TYR A 185 -2.44 36.30 -8.66
CA TYR A 185 -1.84 34.99 -8.86
C TYR A 185 -1.93 34.57 -10.33
N THR A 186 -0.83 33.99 -10.80
CA THR A 186 -0.72 33.34 -12.10
C THR A 186 -0.01 32.01 -11.90
N SER A 187 -0.55 30.92 -12.44
CA SER A 187 0.14 29.65 -12.53
C SER A 187 0.31 29.24 -13.98
N TYR A 188 1.46 28.66 -14.29
CA TYR A 188 1.73 28.04 -15.58
C TYR A 188 1.72 26.54 -15.42
N THR A 189 0.88 25.86 -16.20
CA THR A 189 0.55 24.46 -15.96
C THR A 189 1.19 23.52 -16.96
N ASP A 190 1.70 24.03 -18.08
CA ASP A 190 2.40 23.23 -19.08
C ASP A 190 3.32 24.10 -19.94
N VAL A 191 4.33 23.46 -20.56
CA VAL A 191 5.30 24.12 -21.45
C VAL A 191 5.74 23.17 -22.56
N GLN A 192 5.80 23.69 -23.79
CA GLN A 192 6.29 22.94 -24.94
C GLN A 192 7.01 23.86 -25.91
N PHE A 193 8.15 23.42 -26.44
CA PHE A 193 8.85 24.11 -27.52
C PHE A 193 8.93 23.23 -28.77
N LEU A 194 8.63 23.81 -29.94
CA LEU A 194 8.77 23.13 -31.23
C LEU A 194 10.20 23.24 -31.76
N ASP A 195 10.86 24.35 -31.44
CA ASP A 195 12.26 24.64 -31.72
C ASP A 195 12.78 25.68 -30.72
N GLU A 196 14.02 26.14 -30.89
CA GLU A 196 14.66 27.13 -30.00
C GLU A 196 13.94 28.49 -29.93
N ASN A 197 13.09 28.81 -30.92
CA ASN A 197 12.41 30.09 -31.08
C ASN A 197 10.91 30.00 -30.79
N ILE A 198 10.24 28.95 -31.26
CA ILE A 198 8.80 28.78 -31.19
C ILE A 198 8.43 27.89 -30.00
N GLY A 199 7.75 28.49 -29.02
CA GLY A 199 7.30 27.79 -27.83
C GLY A 199 5.96 28.26 -27.32
N PHE A 200 5.38 27.45 -26.45
CA PHE A 200 4.06 27.63 -25.89
C PHE A 200 4.07 27.36 -24.39
N ILE A 201 3.37 28.19 -23.63
CA ILE A 201 3.13 28.00 -22.20
C ILE A 201 1.63 28.18 -21.96
N SER A 202 1.03 27.27 -21.23
CA SER A 202 -0.36 27.39 -20.79
C SER A 202 -0.43 27.69 -19.30
N GLY A 203 -1.56 28.23 -18.87
CA GLY A 203 -1.75 28.57 -17.46
C GLY A 203 -3.10 29.18 -17.17
N TYR A 204 -3.22 29.72 -15.97
CA TYR A 204 -4.40 30.46 -15.54
C TYR A 204 -4.04 31.59 -14.58
N THR A 205 -4.81 32.66 -14.61
CA THR A 205 -4.78 33.74 -13.61
C THR A 205 -5.94 33.64 -12.63
N VAL A 206 -5.81 34.27 -11.48
CA VAL A 206 -6.84 34.32 -10.44
C VAL A 206 -6.98 35.74 -9.93
N ASP A 207 -8.17 36.32 -10.04
CA ASP A 207 -8.47 37.68 -9.57
C ASP A 207 -8.57 37.77 -8.04
N ASN A 208 -9.01 36.70 -7.37
CA ASN A 208 -9.07 36.64 -5.92
C ASN A 208 -8.65 35.28 -5.36
N ILE A 209 -7.42 35.22 -4.84
CA ILE A 209 -6.83 34.00 -4.28
C ILE A 209 -7.60 33.54 -3.03
N THR A 210 -8.00 34.46 -2.16
CA THR A 210 -8.65 34.15 -0.88
C THR A 210 -10.02 33.50 -1.06
N MET A 211 -10.79 34.01 -2.03
CA MET A 211 -12.11 33.46 -2.37
C MET A 211 -12.02 32.35 -3.43
N ASN A 212 -10.83 32.09 -3.96
CA ASN A 212 -10.60 31.11 -5.02
C ASN A 212 -11.53 31.35 -6.23
N PHE A 213 -11.55 32.59 -6.74
CA PHE A 213 -12.54 33.07 -7.72
C PHE A 213 -11.91 33.95 -8.82
N GLY A 214 -12.57 34.02 -9.98
CA GLY A 214 -12.18 34.86 -11.12
C GLY A 214 -11.00 34.28 -11.88
N PHE A 215 -11.22 33.11 -12.50
CA PHE A 215 -10.22 32.40 -13.28
C PHE A 215 -10.20 32.88 -14.73
N THR A 216 -9.00 32.95 -15.29
CA THR A 216 -8.83 33.12 -16.74
C THR A 216 -7.77 32.15 -17.22
N GLU A 217 -8.18 31.12 -17.97
CA GLU A 217 -7.29 30.18 -18.62
C GLU A 217 -6.71 30.78 -19.91
N PHE A 218 -5.43 30.55 -20.15
CA PHE A 218 -4.74 31.10 -21.30
C PHE A 218 -3.69 30.15 -21.88
N VAL A 219 -3.33 30.42 -23.14
CA VAL A 219 -2.12 29.91 -23.78
C VAL A 219 -1.33 31.09 -24.33
N MET A 220 -0.02 31.07 -24.09
CA MET A 220 0.93 32.04 -24.61
C MET A 220 1.84 31.39 -25.64
N LYS A 221 2.16 32.12 -26.71
CA LYS A 221 3.12 31.74 -27.73
C LYS A 221 4.31 32.69 -27.75
N THR A 222 5.51 32.14 -27.88
CA THR A 222 6.73 32.89 -28.21
C THR A 222 7.21 32.50 -29.61
N THR A 223 7.93 33.42 -30.27
CA THR A 223 8.63 33.18 -31.53
C THR A 223 10.09 33.63 -31.47
N ASP A 224 10.60 33.90 -30.26
CA ASP A 224 11.95 34.39 -30.00
C ASP A 224 12.59 33.74 -28.76
N GLY A 225 12.21 32.49 -28.48
CA GLY A 225 12.84 31.69 -27.43
C GLY A 225 12.47 32.15 -26.02
N GLY A 226 11.29 32.74 -25.88
CA GLY A 226 10.70 33.14 -24.60
C GLY A 226 11.06 34.55 -24.14
N VAL A 227 11.59 35.40 -25.02
CA VAL A 227 11.86 36.82 -24.71
C VAL A 227 10.55 37.61 -24.70
N HIS A 228 9.69 37.36 -25.69
CA HIS A 228 8.34 37.92 -25.75
C HIS A 228 7.29 36.81 -25.87
N TRP A 229 6.15 37.03 -25.22
CA TRP A 229 5.03 36.10 -25.18
C TRP A 229 3.75 36.82 -25.63
N GLN A 230 3.04 36.23 -26.59
CA GLN A 230 1.72 36.65 -27.03
C GLN A 230 0.68 35.71 -26.40
N GLU A 231 -0.21 36.27 -25.58
CA GLU A 231 -1.27 35.54 -24.89
C GLU A 231 -2.58 35.54 -25.69
N ALA A 232 -3.34 34.45 -25.53
CA ALA A 232 -4.73 34.37 -25.91
C ALA A 232 -5.49 33.48 -24.90
N GLU A 233 -6.71 33.90 -24.57
CA GLU A 233 -7.58 33.20 -23.64
C GLU A 233 -8.12 31.90 -24.26
N VAL A 234 -8.28 30.88 -23.42
CA VAL A 234 -9.05 29.68 -23.75
C VAL A 234 -10.49 29.93 -23.26
N PRO A 235 -11.50 29.93 -24.15
CA PRO A 235 -12.85 30.34 -23.78
C PRO A 235 -13.53 29.25 -22.94
N THR A 236 -13.44 29.41 -21.61
CA THR A 236 -14.05 28.53 -20.62
C THR A 236 -15.27 29.24 -19.99
N ASP A 237 -16.36 28.50 -19.82
CA ASP A 237 -17.61 29.04 -19.24
C ASP A 237 -17.71 28.82 -17.73
N LEU A 238 -16.70 28.20 -17.10
CA LEU A 238 -16.78 27.69 -15.72
C LEU A 238 -15.45 27.82 -14.99
N GLU A 239 -15.55 28.03 -13.67
CA GLU A 239 -14.45 28.20 -12.74
C GLU A 239 -13.82 26.86 -12.32
N ASN A 240 -12.90 26.30 -13.12
CA ASN A 240 -11.83 25.43 -12.61
C ASN A 240 -10.70 25.11 -13.61
N ARG A 241 -9.55 24.79 -12.99
CA ARG A 241 -8.16 25.05 -13.36
C ARG A 241 -7.40 23.88 -14.03
N GLU A 242 -6.18 24.19 -14.47
CA GLU A 242 -5.18 23.40 -15.21
C GLU A 242 -5.44 23.28 -16.71
N VAL A 243 -4.50 23.82 -17.48
CA VAL A 243 -4.48 23.79 -18.94
C VAL A 243 -3.24 23.00 -19.38
N LYS A 244 -3.42 21.84 -20.00
CA LYS A 244 -2.34 21.06 -20.62
C LYS A 244 -2.38 21.27 -22.13
N ILE A 245 -1.22 21.37 -22.77
CA ILE A 245 -1.13 21.69 -24.20
C ILE A 245 -0.32 20.66 -24.97
N GLN A 246 -0.70 20.50 -26.24
CA GLN A 246 0.14 19.85 -27.22
C GLN A 246 -0.01 20.57 -28.56
N PHE A 247 1.07 21.15 -29.04
CA PHE A 247 1.22 21.71 -30.38
C PHE A 247 1.92 20.69 -31.28
N ILE A 248 1.32 20.45 -32.44
CA ILE A 248 1.87 19.56 -33.48
C ILE A 248 2.75 20.35 -34.44
N ASN A 249 2.40 21.61 -34.65
CA ASN A 249 3.21 22.59 -35.36
C ASN A 249 2.88 23.99 -34.83
N SER A 250 3.43 25.02 -35.47
CA SER A 250 3.27 26.40 -35.00
C SER A 250 1.84 26.94 -35.06
N ASP A 251 0.95 26.26 -35.79
CA ASP A 251 -0.43 26.69 -36.05
C ASP A 251 -1.49 25.76 -35.45
N ILE A 252 -1.26 24.45 -35.47
CA ILE A 252 -2.19 23.43 -34.96
C ILE A 252 -1.77 22.99 -33.56
N GLY A 253 -2.68 23.14 -32.60
CA GLY A 253 -2.47 22.69 -31.23
C GLY A 253 -3.78 22.39 -30.51
N PHE A 254 -3.63 21.71 -29.39
CA PHE A 254 -4.72 21.25 -28.53
C PHE A 254 -4.48 21.74 -27.10
N ALA A 255 -5.54 22.12 -26.42
CA ALA A 255 -5.53 22.51 -25.02
C ALA A 255 -6.59 21.72 -24.27
N HIS A 256 -6.16 20.92 -23.30
CA HIS A 256 -7.03 20.19 -22.39
C HIS A 256 -7.16 20.98 -21.09
N VAL A 257 -8.39 21.23 -20.66
CA VAL A 257 -8.72 21.98 -19.45
C VAL A 257 -9.43 21.05 -18.47
N THR A 258 -8.86 20.85 -17.29
CA THR A 258 -9.45 19.95 -16.29
C THR A 258 -10.46 20.66 -15.38
N ARG A 259 -11.56 20.00 -15.01
CA ARG A 259 -12.53 20.56 -14.06
C ARG A 259 -12.85 19.57 -12.95
N SER A 260 -12.51 19.94 -11.71
CA SER A 260 -12.70 19.09 -10.52
C SER A 260 -14.13 18.60 -10.27
N GLN A 261 -15.17 19.24 -10.85
CA GLN A 261 -16.58 18.93 -10.54
C GLN A 261 -17.53 18.77 -11.74
N TYR A 262 -17.15 19.22 -12.95
CA TYR A 262 -18.10 19.33 -14.08
C TYR A 262 -17.63 18.67 -15.37
N GLY A 263 -16.46 18.04 -15.34
CA GLY A 263 -15.85 17.34 -16.45
C GLY A 263 -14.99 18.21 -17.36
N ASP A 264 -14.05 17.55 -18.03
CA ASP A 264 -12.93 18.19 -18.72
C ASP A 264 -13.27 18.60 -20.14
N ASP A 265 -12.64 19.68 -20.60
CA ASP A 265 -12.81 20.17 -21.96
C ASP A 265 -11.53 20.05 -22.80
N LEU A 266 -11.71 19.73 -24.07
CA LEU A 266 -10.64 19.78 -25.08
C LEU A 266 -10.94 20.94 -26.02
N PHE A 267 -9.91 21.71 -26.35
CA PHE A 267 -9.94 22.78 -27.32
C PHE A 267 -8.90 22.54 -28.40
N MET A 268 -9.19 23.04 -29.60
CA MET A 268 -8.27 23.01 -30.74
C MET A 268 -8.06 24.41 -31.29
N THR A 269 -6.82 24.67 -31.71
CA THR A 269 -6.44 25.85 -32.48
C THR A 269 -5.86 25.43 -33.83
N THR A 270 -6.07 26.27 -34.85
CA THR A 270 -5.49 26.14 -36.19
C THR A 270 -4.76 27.41 -36.64
N ASN A 271 -4.56 28.35 -35.72
CA ASN A 271 -3.91 29.64 -35.97
C ASN A 271 -2.84 29.99 -34.93
N GLY A 272 -2.26 28.97 -34.30
CA GLY A 272 -1.12 29.08 -33.39
C GLY A 272 -1.52 29.59 -32.02
N GLY A 273 -2.70 29.19 -31.53
CA GLY A 273 -3.20 29.53 -30.21
C GLY A 273 -3.85 30.90 -30.12
N LYS A 274 -4.04 31.63 -31.24
CA LYS A 274 -4.70 32.95 -31.22
C LYS A 274 -6.20 32.87 -30.93
N SER A 275 -6.83 31.75 -31.28
CA SER A 275 -8.20 31.42 -30.91
C SER A 275 -8.36 29.92 -30.74
N TRP A 276 -9.29 29.52 -29.87
CA TRP A 276 -9.54 28.14 -29.47
C TRP A 276 -11.02 27.78 -29.68
N ASN A 277 -11.26 26.63 -30.31
CA ASN A 277 -12.61 26.08 -30.51
C ASN A 277 -12.75 24.81 -29.67
N LYS A 278 -13.87 24.68 -28.96
CA LYS A 278 -14.18 23.49 -28.16
C LYS A 278 -14.34 22.26 -29.06
N ASN A 279 -13.70 21.16 -28.66
CA ASN A 279 -13.63 19.88 -29.36
C ASN A 279 -13.69 18.69 -28.38
N SER A 280 -14.50 18.80 -27.31
CA SER A 280 -14.67 17.78 -26.27
C SER A 280 -15.62 16.65 -26.70
N LEU A 281 -15.51 15.49 -26.04
CA LEU A 281 -16.52 14.43 -26.09
C LEU A 281 -17.49 14.50 -24.91
N ASP A 282 -18.78 14.61 -25.18
CA ASP A 282 -19.84 14.62 -24.15
C ASP A 282 -19.92 13.31 -23.32
N SER A 283 -19.30 12.23 -23.81
CA SER A 283 -19.30 10.93 -23.12
C SER A 283 -18.22 10.77 -22.05
N LEU A 284 -17.23 11.67 -22.02
CA LEU A 284 -16.17 11.64 -21.02
C LEU A 284 -16.48 12.59 -19.89
N ARG A 285 -16.20 12.13 -18.67
CA ARG A 285 -16.26 12.95 -17.48
C ARG A 285 -14.89 13.59 -17.27
N ASP A 286 -13.85 12.77 -17.12
CA ASP A 286 -12.49 13.25 -16.85
C ASP A 286 -11.61 12.88 -18.05
N ILE A 287 -10.90 13.84 -18.64
CA ILE A 287 -9.88 13.60 -19.67
C ILE A 287 -8.54 13.56 -18.94
N HIS A 288 -7.82 12.44 -19.02
CA HIS A 288 -6.54 12.32 -18.33
C HIS A 288 -5.39 12.85 -19.18
N ALA A 289 -5.39 12.56 -20.47
CA ALA A 289 -4.50 13.20 -21.42
C ALA A 289 -5.02 13.09 -22.85
N VAL A 290 -4.42 13.91 -23.70
CA VAL A 290 -4.58 13.90 -25.15
C VAL A 290 -3.19 13.81 -25.77
N TYR A 291 -3.05 12.96 -26.78
CA TYR A 291 -1.80 12.76 -27.49
C TYR A 291 -2.06 12.59 -28.98
N PHE A 292 -1.61 13.55 -29.78
CA PHE A 292 -1.62 13.51 -31.23
C PHE A 292 -0.26 13.05 -31.75
N VAL A 293 -0.29 12.08 -32.68
CA VAL A 293 0.88 11.58 -33.42
C VAL A 293 1.20 12.52 -34.57
N ASP A 294 0.16 13.02 -35.23
CA ASP A 294 0.21 13.97 -36.32
C ASP A 294 -1.05 14.87 -36.29
N GLU A 295 -1.25 15.72 -37.29
CA GLU A 295 -2.38 16.67 -37.36
C GLU A 295 -3.76 15.99 -37.50
N ARG A 296 -3.80 14.71 -37.87
CA ARG A 296 -5.01 13.92 -38.11
C ARG A 296 -5.21 12.83 -37.08
N THR A 297 -4.15 12.15 -36.69
CA THR A 297 -4.18 10.96 -35.85
C THR A 297 -3.89 11.33 -34.40
N GLY A 298 -4.85 11.11 -33.53
CA GLY A 298 -4.70 11.39 -32.10
C GLY A 298 -5.44 10.43 -31.20
N PHE A 299 -5.08 10.49 -29.93
CA PHE A 299 -5.56 9.65 -28.86
C PHE A 299 -6.03 10.52 -27.71
N MET A 300 -7.11 10.08 -27.07
CA MET A 300 -7.61 10.68 -25.85
C MET A 300 -8.01 9.56 -24.91
N TYR A 301 -7.57 9.63 -23.66
CA TYR A 301 -7.98 8.69 -22.64
C TYR A 301 -8.42 9.40 -21.38
N GLY A 302 -9.39 8.79 -20.71
CA GLY A 302 -10.14 9.45 -19.66
C GLY A 302 -11.17 8.54 -19.00
N LYS A 303 -11.77 8.99 -17.91
CA LYS A 303 -12.87 8.31 -17.23
C LYS A 303 -14.21 8.75 -17.84
N ASP A 304 -15.07 7.79 -18.14
CA ASP A 304 -16.49 8.08 -18.41
C ASP A 304 -17.26 8.39 -17.12
N PHE A 305 -18.55 8.73 -17.25
CA PHE A 305 -19.42 9.01 -16.08
C PHE A 305 -19.63 7.81 -15.15
N ASN A 306 -19.24 6.59 -15.56
CA ASN A 306 -19.22 5.40 -14.71
C ASN A 306 -17.86 5.19 -14.03
N TYR A 307 -16.95 6.17 -14.12
CA TYR A 307 -15.59 6.10 -13.59
C TYR A 307 -14.83 4.87 -14.14
N THR A 308 -15.01 4.60 -15.43
CA THR A 308 -14.23 3.58 -16.14
C THR A 308 -13.32 4.24 -17.17
N MET A 309 -12.04 3.90 -17.14
CA MET A 309 -11.06 4.37 -18.10
C MET A 309 -11.43 3.92 -19.52
N LYS A 310 -11.35 4.83 -20.48
CA LYS A 310 -11.59 4.62 -21.91
C LYS A 310 -10.44 5.21 -22.71
N LEU A 311 -10.18 4.62 -23.87
CA LEU A 311 -9.32 5.19 -24.90
C LEU A 311 -10.15 5.45 -26.14
N PHE A 312 -9.89 6.60 -26.75
CA PHE A 312 -10.45 7.03 -28.00
C PHE A 312 -9.32 7.37 -28.97
N ARG A 313 -9.60 7.19 -30.26
CA ARG A 313 -8.71 7.51 -31.36
C ARG A 313 -9.44 8.31 -32.43
N THR A 314 -8.78 9.29 -33.02
CA THR A 314 -9.27 10.08 -34.17
C THR A 314 -8.34 9.87 -35.38
N GLU A 315 -8.87 10.05 -36.59
CA GLU A 315 -8.13 10.08 -37.87
C GLU A 315 -8.39 11.38 -38.67
N ASP A 316 -9.06 12.35 -38.04
CA ASP A 316 -9.50 13.60 -38.64
C ASP A 316 -9.25 14.82 -37.74
N GLY A 317 -8.20 14.76 -36.90
CA GLY A 317 -7.75 15.90 -36.11
C GLY A 317 -8.63 16.19 -34.90
N GLY A 318 -9.39 15.19 -34.46
CA GLY A 318 -10.28 15.27 -33.31
C GLY A 318 -11.72 15.64 -33.66
N GLU A 319 -12.09 15.81 -34.93
CA GLU A 319 -13.49 16.05 -35.33
C GLU A 319 -14.39 14.87 -34.96
N HIS A 320 -13.90 13.65 -35.12
CA HIS A 320 -14.57 12.43 -34.70
C HIS A 320 -13.63 11.51 -33.91
N TRP A 321 -14.16 10.95 -32.84
CA TRP A 321 -13.44 10.03 -31.96
C TRP A 321 -14.11 8.66 -31.93
N GLN A 322 -13.32 7.63 -32.20
CA GLN A 322 -13.73 6.24 -32.10
C GLN A 322 -13.16 5.61 -30.82
N ARG A 323 -14.03 4.95 -30.03
CA ARG A 323 -13.58 4.19 -28.87
C ARG A 323 -12.75 2.97 -29.30
N ILE A 324 -11.58 2.82 -28.70
CA ILE A 324 -10.70 1.66 -28.87
C ILE A 324 -10.79 0.77 -27.62
N ALA A 325 -10.95 -0.53 -27.84
CA ALA A 325 -10.90 -1.53 -26.77
C ALA A 325 -9.45 -1.87 -26.44
N LEU A 326 -9.14 -2.04 -25.16
CA LEU A 326 -7.80 -2.35 -24.70
C LEU A 326 -7.78 -3.74 -24.05
N PRO A 327 -6.78 -4.57 -24.37
CA PRO A 327 -6.73 -5.95 -23.88
C PRO A 327 -6.36 -6.07 -22.40
N VAL A 328 -5.68 -5.08 -21.83
CA VAL A 328 -5.03 -5.15 -20.51
C VAL A 328 -5.83 -4.48 -19.40
N PHE A 329 -6.71 -3.57 -19.76
CA PHE A 329 -7.37 -2.71 -18.80
C PHE A 329 -8.68 -3.36 -18.41
N SER A 330 -8.57 -4.41 -17.60
CA SER A 330 -9.65 -4.74 -16.68
C SER A 330 -10.06 -3.40 -16.06
N GLY A 331 -11.33 -3.01 -16.13
CA GLY A 331 -11.81 -1.70 -15.67
C GLY A 331 -11.76 -1.57 -14.14
N GLN A 332 -10.66 -1.98 -13.51
CA GLN A 332 -10.46 -2.35 -12.11
C GLN A 332 -9.60 -1.30 -11.39
N ASP A 333 -8.64 -0.67 -12.09
CA ASP A 333 -7.86 0.46 -11.57
C ASP A 333 -8.45 1.80 -12.03
N GLU A 334 -8.33 2.82 -11.18
CA GLU A 334 -8.77 4.18 -11.52
C GLU A 334 -7.93 4.83 -12.64
N LYS A 335 -6.65 4.47 -12.79
CA LYS A 335 -5.68 5.09 -13.71
C LYS A 335 -4.90 4.06 -14.52
N VAL A 336 -5.59 3.38 -15.43
CA VAL A 336 -4.99 2.25 -16.16
C VAL A 336 -4.05 2.65 -17.31
N ILE A 337 -4.19 3.88 -17.82
CA ILE A 337 -3.29 4.48 -18.80
C ILE A 337 -2.77 5.77 -18.19
N MET A 338 -1.46 5.93 -18.18
CA MET A 338 -0.78 7.13 -17.69
C MET A 338 -0.15 7.91 -18.83
N ASP A 339 0.38 7.23 -19.85
CA ASP A 339 0.97 7.88 -21.01
C ASP A 339 0.94 6.99 -22.26
N ILE A 340 0.96 7.63 -23.43
CA ILE A 340 1.01 7.01 -24.75
C ILE A 340 2.11 7.68 -25.56
N LYS A 341 2.95 6.88 -26.21
CA LYS A 341 3.97 7.38 -27.14
C LYS A 341 4.13 6.46 -28.35
N PHE A 342 4.42 7.08 -29.49
CA PHE A 342 4.61 6.41 -30.76
C PHE A 342 6.02 6.68 -31.28
N SER A 343 6.66 5.64 -31.82
CA SER A 343 7.94 5.78 -32.53
C SER A 343 7.72 6.19 -33.98
N ASP A 344 6.58 5.80 -34.56
CA ASP A 344 6.15 6.16 -35.91
C ASP A 344 4.62 6.08 -36.00
N ALA A 345 4.05 6.23 -37.20
CA ALA A 345 2.60 6.22 -37.40
C ALA A 345 1.92 4.88 -37.04
N ASP A 346 2.66 3.77 -37.01
CA ASP A 346 2.12 2.42 -36.82
C ASP A 346 2.49 1.83 -35.45
N HIS A 347 3.68 2.15 -34.92
CA HIS A 347 4.23 1.53 -33.71
C HIS A 347 4.19 2.48 -32.51
N GLY A 348 3.60 2.00 -31.42
CA GLY A 348 3.50 2.76 -30.18
C GLY A 348 3.25 1.90 -28.96
N ILE A 349 3.40 2.51 -27.79
CA ILE A 349 3.15 1.91 -26.48
C ILE A 349 2.20 2.79 -25.66
N ALA A 350 1.46 2.14 -24.77
CA ALA A 350 0.80 2.81 -23.66
C ALA A 350 1.20 2.12 -22.36
N VAL A 351 1.47 2.93 -21.34
CA VAL A 351 1.93 2.46 -20.01
C VAL A 351 0.97 2.93 -18.93
N GLY A 352 0.91 2.23 -17.80
CA GLY A 352 0.06 2.67 -16.69
C GLY A 352 0.25 1.94 -15.36
N SER A 353 -0.81 1.96 -14.53
CA SER A 353 -0.83 1.37 -13.19
C SER A 353 -0.44 -0.10 -13.19
N GLY A 354 0.12 -0.58 -12.08
CA GLY A 354 0.47 -2.00 -11.90
C GLY A 354 1.57 -2.52 -12.80
N GLY A 355 2.26 -1.66 -13.55
CA GLY A 355 3.29 -2.05 -14.53
C GLY A 355 2.71 -2.43 -15.89
N ASN A 356 1.43 -2.14 -16.15
CA ASN A 356 0.79 -2.49 -17.41
C ASN A 356 1.47 -1.79 -18.60
N ILE A 357 1.77 -2.57 -19.64
CA ILE A 357 2.27 -2.07 -20.91
C ILE A 357 1.50 -2.76 -22.04
N VAL A 358 0.90 -1.96 -22.92
CA VAL A 358 0.37 -2.43 -24.21
C VAL A 358 1.15 -1.81 -25.35
N LYS A 359 1.18 -2.53 -26.47
CA LYS A 359 1.77 -2.05 -27.72
C LYS A 359 0.79 -2.14 -28.88
N THR A 360 1.06 -1.35 -29.90
CA THR A 360 0.37 -1.39 -31.20
C THR A 360 1.38 -1.47 -32.33
N HIS A 361 0.95 -2.02 -33.46
CA HIS A 361 1.70 -2.11 -34.72
C HIS A 361 0.83 -1.67 -35.92
N ASP A 362 -0.33 -1.05 -35.64
CA ASP A 362 -1.32 -0.63 -36.62
C ASP A 362 -1.85 0.80 -36.35
N GLY A 363 -1.03 1.61 -35.69
CA GLY A 363 -1.34 3.01 -35.39
C GLY A 363 -2.38 3.17 -34.29
N GLY A 364 -2.42 2.23 -33.34
CA GLY A 364 -3.32 2.23 -32.19
C GLY A 364 -4.76 1.85 -32.51
N ARG A 365 -5.02 1.21 -33.66
CA ARG A 365 -6.33 0.64 -34.01
C ARG A 365 -6.59 -0.62 -33.19
N THR A 366 -5.55 -1.42 -32.99
CA THR A 366 -5.54 -2.54 -32.06
C THR A 366 -4.32 -2.47 -31.15
N TRP A 367 -4.49 -2.99 -29.94
CA TRP A 367 -3.45 -3.04 -28.91
C TRP A 367 -3.28 -4.48 -28.47
N GLN A 368 -2.05 -4.83 -28.08
CA GLN A 368 -1.67 -6.14 -27.59
C GLN A 368 -0.93 -6.01 -26.27
N VAL A 369 -1.16 -6.95 -25.36
CA VAL A 369 -0.45 -7.01 -24.08
C VAL A 369 1.04 -7.22 -24.34
N SER A 370 1.86 -6.33 -23.80
CA SER A 370 3.32 -6.48 -23.81
C SER A 370 3.84 -6.87 -22.43
N ASN A 371 3.35 -6.20 -21.38
CA ASN A 371 3.54 -6.59 -19.99
C ASN A 371 2.19 -6.52 -19.27
N GLN A 372 1.76 -7.65 -18.70
CA GLN A 372 0.58 -7.71 -17.86
C GLN A 372 0.99 -7.36 -16.44
N GLY A 373 0.55 -6.21 -15.96
CA GLY A 373 0.70 -5.79 -14.58
C GLY A 373 -0.29 -6.48 -13.64
N TYR A 374 -0.18 -6.20 -12.35
CA TYR A 374 -1.16 -6.59 -11.34
C TYR A 374 -1.84 -5.35 -10.75
N PRO A 375 -3.16 -5.40 -10.51
CA PRO A 375 -3.84 -4.29 -9.87
C PRO A 375 -3.41 -4.16 -8.40
N PHE A 376 -3.86 -3.09 -7.76
CA PHE A 376 -3.77 -3.00 -6.30
C PHE A 376 -4.62 -4.09 -5.66
N PHE A 377 -4.05 -4.83 -4.70
CA PHE A 377 -4.80 -5.82 -3.92
C PHE A 377 -5.20 -5.24 -2.56
N TYR A 378 -6.51 -5.22 -2.29
CA TYR A 378 -7.06 -4.64 -1.07
C TYR A 378 -7.02 -5.61 0.12
N ALA A 379 -7.34 -6.88 -0.14
CA ALA A 379 -7.30 -7.95 0.85
C ALA A 379 -6.92 -9.27 0.18
N PHE A 380 -6.55 -10.25 1.00
CA PHE A 380 -6.29 -11.59 0.52
C PHE A 380 -6.55 -12.64 1.60
N ASP A 381 -6.76 -13.88 1.15
CA ASP A 381 -6.83 -15.01 2.06
C ASP A 381 -6.20 -16.26 1.42
N PHE A 382 -5.27 -16.89 2.15
CA PHE A 382 -4.68 -18.17 1.76
C PHE A 382 -5.35 -19.29 2.54
N VAL A 383 -5.97 -20.19 1.80
CA VAL A 383 -6.62 -21.38 2.37
C VAL A 383 -5.62 -22.51 2.63
N ASP A 384 -4.44 -22.46 2.01
CA ASP A 384 -3.28 -23.31 2.27
C ASP A 384 -1.98 -22.64 1.77
N ASP A 385 -0.83 -23.33 1.85
CA ASP A 385 0.50 -22.82 1.45
C ASP A 385 0.64 -22.45 -0.05
N LYS A 386 -0.35 -22.80 -0.88
CA LYS A 386 -0.34 -22.63 -2.34
C LYS A 386 -1.56 -21.92 -2.88
N LYS A 387 -2.72 -22.10 -2.28
CA LYS A 387 -4.00 -21.62 -2.79
C LYS A 387 -4.46 -20.43 -1.99
N GLY A 388 -4.90 -19.41 -2.71
CA GLY A 388 -5.41 -18.20 -2.09
C GLY A 388 -6.19 -17.34 -3.06
N TYR A 389 -6.82 -16.33 -2.51
CA TYR A 389 -7.69 -15.37 -3.19
C TYR A 389 -7.22 -13.96 -2.86
N ALA A 390 -7.36 -13.02 -3.81
CA ALA A 390 -7.02 -11.61 -3.60
C ALA A 390 -8.04 -10.69 -4.30
N THR A 391 -8.44 -9.58 -3.68
CA THR A 391 -9.44 -8.63 -4.22
C THR A 391 -8.77 -7.42 -4.80
N SER A 392 -9.37 -6.85 -5.85
CA SER A 392 -8.86 -5.64 -6.54
C SER A 392 -9.91 -4.53 -6.66
N GLY A 393 -10.95 -4.57 -5.84
CA GLY A 393 -11.99 -3.54 -5.81
C GLY A 393 -13.06 -3.65 -6.90
N ARG A 394 -12.87 -4.43 -7.97
CA ARG A 394 -13.90 -4.69 -9.01
C ARG A 394 -13.94 -6.16 -9.49
N GLY A 395 -13.42 -7.08 -8.67
CA GLY A 395 -13.31 -8.50 -8.92
C GLY A 395 -12.25 -9.13 -8.02
N PHE A 396 -11.91 -10.39 -8.28
CA PHE A 396 -10.93 -11.11 -7.48
C PHE A 396 -10.04 -12.03 -8.33
N PHE A 397 -8.91 -12.39 -7.75
CA PHE A 397 -7.88 -13.24 -8.33
C PHE A 397 -7.73 -14.51 -7.50
N LYS A 398 -7.21 -15.55 -8.14
CA LYS A 398 -6.88 -16.84 -7.52
C LYS A 398 -5.42 -17.17 -7.77
N THR A 399 -4.75 -17.70 -6.76
CA THR A 399 -3.44 -18.34 -6.90
C THR A 399 -3.54 -19.83 -6.60
N ASN A 400 -2.69 -20.63 -7.24
CA ASN A 400 -2.53 -22.06 -6.97
C ASN A 400 -1.05 -22.44 -6.73
N ASP A 401 -0.19 -21.44 -6.59
CA ASP A 401 1.27 -21.60 -6.48
C ASP A 401 1.89 -20.69 -5.41
N GLY A 402 1.12 -20.30 -4.40
CA GLY A 402 1.60 -19.58 -3.21
C GLY A 402 1.71 -18.07 -3.42
N GLY A 403 0.99 -17.52 -4.41
CA GLY A 403 1.07 -16.11 -4.79
C GLY A 403 2.05 -15.80 -5.92
N ASN A 404 2.80 -16.80 -6.41
CA ASN A 404 3.77 -16.65 -7.52
C ASN A 404 3.08 -16.29 -8.84
N THR A 405 1.84 -16.69 -9.04
CA THR A 405 0.97 -16.23 -10.12
C THR A 405 -0.46 -16.04 -9.61
N TRP A 406 -1.13 -15.03 -10.15
CA TRP A 406 -2.53 -14.74 -9.89
C TRP A 406 -3.32 -14.75 -11.20
N VAL A 407 -4.43 -15.46 -11.21
CA VAL A 407 -5.35 -15.57 -12.35
C VAL A 407 -6.65 -14.87 -11.97
N TYR A 408 -7.09 -13.93 -12.81
CA TYR A 408 -8.37 -13.26 -12.61
C TYR A 408 -9.51 -14.27 -12.70
N ALA A 409 -10.48 -14.19 -11.78
CA ALA A 409 -11.62 -15.08 -11.79
C ALA A 409 -12.68 -14.60 -12.79
N ASP A 410 -12.95 -15.42 -13.81
CA ASP A 410 -14.00 -15.16 -14.80
C ASP A 410 -15.35 -14.85 -14.11
N ARG A 411 -16.10 -13.87 -14.65
CA ARG A 411 -17.40 -13.41 -14.12
C ARG A 411 -17.36 -12.75 -12.73
N SER A 412 -16.17 -12.38 -12.24
CA SER A 412 -16.03 -11.47 -11.10
C SER A 412 -16.13 -9.98 -11.48
N ASP A 413 -16.28 -9.70 -12.78
CA ASP A 413 -16.36 -8.34 -13.31
C ASP A 413 -17.49 -7.55 -12.64
N SER A 414 -17.13 -6.40 -12.04
CA SER A 414 -18.03 -5.47 -11.33
C SER A 414 -18.37 -5.83 -9.88
N LEU A 415 -17.80 -6.91 -9.33
CA LEU A 415 -17.93 -7.17 -7.90
C LEU A 415 -17.05 -6.19 -7.13
N VAL A 416 -17.67 -5.19 -6.50
CA VAL A 416 -16.94 -4.24 -5.63
C VAL A 416 -16.73 -4.90 -4.27
N ILE A 417 -15.59 -5.56 -4.14
CA ILE A 417 -15.17 -6.33 -2.96
C ILE A 417 -13.96 -5.63 -2.35
N LEU A 418 -14.03 -5.39 -1.05
CA LEU A 418 -12.91 -4.83 -0.29
C LEU A 418 -12.14 -5.93 0.39
N ASP A 419 -12.86 -6.91 0.93
CA ASP A 419 -12.29 -7.88 1.85
C ASP A 419 -12.99 -9.26 1.74
N MET A 420 -12.36 -10.28 2.30
CA MET A 420 -12.77 -11.68 2.17
C MET A 420 -12.38 -12.54 3.36
N ASP A 421 -13.06 -13.66 3.50
CA ASP A 421 -12.64 -14.75 4.38
C ASP A 421 -13.07 -16.10 3.82
N PHE A 422 -12.17 -17.07 3.84
CA PHE A 422 -12.35 -18.43 3.36
C PHE A 422 -12.07 -19.44 4.46
N LYS A 423 -13.06 -20.29 4.69
CA LYS A 423 -12.88 -21.48 5.54
C LYS A 423 -12.03 -22.55 4.86
N ASN A 424 -12.12 -22.62 3.54
CA ASN A 424 -11.39 -23.53 2.67
C ASN A 424 -11.54 -23.09 1.22
N GLU A 425 -10.87 -23.79 0.31
CA GLU A 425 -10.89 -23.49 -1.14
C GLU A 425 -12.29 -23.40 -1.76
N ASN A 426 -13.33 -24.02 -1.18
CA ASN A 426 -14.67 -24.13 -1.77
C ASN A 426 -15.76 -23.38 -1.01
N ASP A 427 -15.42 -22.65 0.04
CA ASP A 427 -16.40 -22.00 0.91
C ASP A 427 -15.80 -20.75 1.58
N GLY A 428 -16.19 -19.59 1.06
CA GLY A 428 -15.76 -18.29 1.56
C GLY A 428 -16.81 -17.20 1.35
N ILE A 429 -16.50 -16.00 1.79
CA ILE A 429 -17.37 -14.84 1.70
C ILE A 429 -16.58 -13.65 1.18
N PHE A 430 -17.21 -12.89 0.29
CA PHE A 430 -16.74 -11.58 -0.12
C PHE A 430 -17.64 -10.50 0.46
N TYR A 431 -17.04 -9.38 0.87
CA TYR A 431 -17.79 -8.21 1.32
C TYR A 431 -17.15 -6.90 0.90
N GLY A 432 -17.98 -5.86 0.76
CA GLY A 432 -17.54 -4.55 0.31
C GLY A 432 -18.62 -3.48 0.37
N PHE A 433 -18.33 -2.33 -0.27
CA PHE A 433 -19.21 -1.17 -0.25
C PHE A 433 -20.61 -1.44 -0.83
N LYS A 434 -21.58 -0.60 -0.43
CA LYS A 434 -22.97 -0.57 -0.95
C LYS A 434 -23.76 -1.87 -0.73
N ASN A 435 -23.48 -2.59 0.37
CA ASN A 435 -24.09 -3.87 0.72
C ASN A 435 -23.80 -5.01 -0.27
N ASN A 436 -22.59 -5.00 -0.84
CA ASN A 436 -22.09 -6.10 -1.63
C ASN A 436 -21.57 -7.20 -0.71
N TYR A 437 -22.35 -8.26 -0.55
CA TYR A 437 -21.97 -9.46 0.18
C TYR A 437 -22.25 -10.66 -0.68
N PHE A 438 -21.31 -11.60 -0.73
CA PHE A 438 -21.44 -12.77 -1.57
C PHE A 438 -20.96 -14.01 -0.84
N HIS A 439 -21.74 -15.07 -0.91
CA HIS A 439 -21.27 -16.41 -0.61
C HIS A 439 -20.54 -16.94 -1.83
N VAL A 440 -19.30 -17.35 -1.63
CA VAL A 440 -18.40 -17.85 -2.65
C VAL A 440 -18.23 -19.34 -2.43
N SER A 441 -18.57 -20.13 -3.45
CA SER A 441 -18.46 -21.58 -3.37
C SER A 441 -17.91 -22.19 -4.65
N ASP A 442 -17.56 -23.48 -4.56
CA ASP A 442 -17.06 -24.28 -5.69
C ASP A 442 -15.79 -23.66 -6.31
N GLY A 443 -14.75 -23.48 -5.50
CA GLY A 443 -13.51 -22.83 -5.91
C GLY A 443 -13.70 -21.39 -6.40
N GLY A 444 -14.76 -20.70 -5.98
CA GLY A 444 -15.15 -19.39 -6.50
C GLY A 444 -15.69 -19.40 -7.92
N GLN A 445 -16.32 -20.50 -8.36
CA GLN A 445 -17.12 -20.54 -9.60
C GLN A 445 -18.58 -20.14 -9.37
N LYS A 446 -19.06 -20.26 -8.12
CA LYS A 446 -20.41 -19.88 -7.72
C LYS A 446 -20.37 -18.73 -6.73
N ILE A 447 -21.06 -17.64 -7.08
CA ILE A 447 -21.08 -16.39 -6.31
C ILE A 447 -22.56 -16.01 -6.12
N ASP A 448 -23.07 -16.22 -4.91
CA ASP A 448 -24.46 -15.95 -4.57
C ASP A 448 -24.56 -14.68 -3.71
N SER A 449 -25.32 -13.67 -4.13
CA SER A 449 -25.51 -12.45 -3.34
C SER A 449 -26.21 -12.75 -2.01
N ILE A 450 -25.64 -12.29 -0.91
CA ILE A 450 -26.24 -12.32 0.42
C ILE A 450 -26.99 -11.00 0.62
N LYS A 451 -28.27 -11.10 0.98
CA LYS A 451 -29.07 -9.92 1.32
C LYS A 451 -28.96 -9.65 2.82
N LEU A 452 -28.43 -8.49 3.16
CA LEU A 452 -28.46 -8.01 4.54
C LEU A 452 -29.85 -7.48 4.92
N PRO A 453 -30.23 -7.55 6.21
CA PRO A 453 -31.50 -7.02 6.71
C PRO A 453 -31.53 -5.49 6.80
N VAL A 454 -30.40 -4.82 6.53
CA VAL A 454 -30.17 -3.38 6.69
C VAL A 454 -29.28 -2.85 5.56
N PHE A 455 -29.29 -1.53 5.38
CA PHE A 455 -28.42 -0.83 4.44
C PHE A 455 -27.32 -0.08 5.20
N PHE A 456 -26.06 -0.48 5.03
CA PHE A 456 -24.91 0.25 5.54
C PHE A 456 -24.55 1.44 4.64
N MET A 457 -24.35 2.62 5.24
CA MET A 457 -23.71 3.76 4.56
C MET A 457 -22.20 3.57 4.49
N SER A 458 -21.63 3.03 5.56
CA SER A 458 -20.23 2.66 5.69
C SER A 458 -20.14 1.34 6.43
N LEU A 459 -19.46 0.38 5.82
CA LEU A 459 -19.10 -0.89 6.45
C LEU A 459 -17.74 -0.64 7.13
N SER A 460 -17.66 -0.94 8.43
CA SER A 460 -16.44 -0.69 9.20
C SER A 460 -15.57 -1.94 9.31
N GLU A 461 -16.14 -3.08 9.71
CA GLU A 461 -15.39 -4.33 9.90
C GLU A 461 -16.32 -5.55 9.76
N ALA A 462 -15.76 -6.70 9.36
CA ALA A 462 -16.44 -7.99 9.46
C ALA A 462 -15.51 -9.06 10.05
N ILE A 463 -16.07 -9.93 10.89
CA ILE A 463 -15.37 -11.10 11.45
C ILE A 463 -16.11 -12.35 11.02
N VAL A 464 -15.36 -13.35 10.59
CA VAL A 464 -15.88 -14.67 10.26
C VAL A 464 -15.23 -15.71 11.17
N GLU A 465 -16.05 -16.57 11.77
CA GLU A 465 -15.59 -17.67 12.61
C GLU A 465 -16.43 -18.93 12.34
N GLY A 466 -15.87 -19.88 11.62
CA GLY A 466 -16.56 -21.09 11.21
C GLY A 466 -17.76 -20.76 10.31
N ASP A 467 -18.98 -20.98 10.80
CA ASP A 467 -20.22 -20.63 10.08
C ASP A 467 -20.85 -19.31 10.59
N SER A 468 -20.24 -18.66 11.58
CA SER A 468 -20.72 -17.40 12.14
C SER A 468 -20.13 -16.20 11.42
N LEU A 469 -20.98 -15.19 11.17
CA LEU A 469 -20.60 -13.89 10.59
C LEU A 469 -21.00 -12.78 11.51
N PHE A 470 -20.09 -11.82 11.67
CA PHE A 470 -20.29 -10.61 12.44
C PHE A 470 -19.92 -9.43 11.55
N ILE A 471 -20.85 -8.50 11.34
CA ILE A 471 -20.62 -7.34 10.47
C ILE A 471 -21.02 -6.10 11.23
N SER A 472 -20.14 -5.10 11.23
CA SER A 472 -20.37 -3.85 11.94
C SER A 472 -20.27 -2.64 11.03
N GLY A 473 -21.11 -1.63 11.27
CA GLY A 473 -21.08 -0.39 10.51
C GLY A 473 -22.23 0.57 10.80
N ALA A 474 -22.22 1.70 10.10
CA ALA A 474 -23.20 2.78 10.25
C ALA A 474 -24.38 2.64 9.28
N THR A 475 -25.61 2.83 9.75
CA THR A 475 -26.84 2.73 8.95
C THR A 475 -27.65 4.03 8.88
N ILE A 476 -28.46 4.18 7.84
CA ILE A 476 -29.34 5.36 7.66
C ILE A 476 -30.51 5.34 8.67
N VAL A 477 -31.07 4.16 8.98
CA VAL A 477 -32.27 4.03 9.83
C VAL A 477 -32.29 2.69 10.58
N PRO A 478 -32.47 2.69 11.93
CA PRO A 478 -32.47 3.86 12.80
C PRO A 478 -31.04 4.24 13.19
N GLY A 479 -30.44 5.16 12.42
CA GLY A 479 -29.49 6.20 12.84
C GLY A 479 -28.25 5.84 13.65
N GLY A 480 -27.88 4.57 13.75
CA GLY A 480 -26.81 4.14 14.65
C GLY A 480 -25.90 3.09 14.04
N ASN A 481 -24.78 2.92 14.73
CA ASN A 481 -23.91 1.77 14.60
C ASN A 481 -24.69 0.50 14.93
N ILE A 482 -24.53 -0.54 14.11
CA ILE A 482 -25.14 -1.85 14.37
C ILE A 482 -24.12 -2.97 14.21
N LEU A 483 -24.33 -4.04 14.97
CA LEU A 483 -23.72 -5.34 14.77
C LEU A 483 -24.76 -6.28 14.17
N LEU A 484 -24.48 -6.82 13.00
CA LEU A 484 -25.20 -7.96 12.45
C LEU A 484 -24.51 -9.24 12.89
N LYS A 485 -25.30 -10.21 13.34
CA LYS A 485 -24.83 -11.55 13.67
C LYS A 485 -25.58 -12.58 12.85
N SER A 486 -24.86 -13.48 12.21
CA SER A 486 -25.39 -14.70 11.62
C SER A 486 -24.63 -15.90 12.18
N GLY A 487 -25.33 -17.01 12.42
CA GLY A 487 -24.71 -18.29 12.80
C GLY A 487 -24.76 -19.34 11.68
N ASP A 488 -25.19 -18.94 10.48
CA ASP A 488 -25.46 -19.84 9.36
C ASP A 488 -25.07 -19.22 8.01
N ARG A 489 -23.95 -18.50 8.01
CA ARG A 489 -23.32 -17.86 6.85
C ARG A 489 -24.24 -16.88 6.10
N GLY A 490 -24.94 -16.06 6.86
CA GLY A 490 -25.75 -14.96 6.35
C GLY A 490 -27.11 -15.38 5.79
N LYS A 491 -27.56 -16.60 6.06
CA LYS A 491 -28.93 -17.03 5.71
C LYS A 491 -29.95 -16.40 6.65
N HIS A 492 -29.64 -16.36 7.94
CA HIS A 492 -30.44 -15.67 8.96
C HIS A 492 -29.57 -14.66 9.71
N TRP A 493 -30.16 -13.50 9.95
CA TRP A 493 -29.50 -12.38 10.60
C TRP A 493 -30.22 -11.96 11.87
N GLN A 494 -29.44 -11.73 12.90
CA GLN A 494 -29.83 -11.00 14.08
C GLN A 494 -29.26 -9.59 13.98
N VAL A 495 -30.13 -8.59 14.06
CA VAL A 495 -29.73 -7.17 14.11
C VAL A 495 -29.57 -6.77 15.57
N LEU A 496 -28.38 -6.34 15.93
CA LEU A 496 -28.02 -5.95 17.29
C LEU A 496 -27.57 -4.48 17.28
N PRO A 497 -28.38 -3.54 17.80
CA PRO A 497 -27.95 -2.16 17.94
C PRO A 497 -26.68 -2.10 18.79
N LEU A 498 -25.67 -1.36 18.31
CA LEU A 498 -24.64 -0.86 19.20
C LEU A 498 -25.24 0.32 19.96
N GLN A 499 -24.74 0.58 21.16
CA GLN A 499 -25.16 1.73 21.98
C GLN A 499 -25.24 3.01 21.12
N GLU A 500 -26.21 3.89 21.38
CA GLU A 500 -26.33 5.17 20.66
C GLU A 500 -25.06 6.00 20.89
N SER A 501 -24.17 6.02 19.89
CA SER A 501 -23.03 6.92 19.81
C SER A 501 -22.95 7.53 18.41
N ASP A 502 -22.59 8.81 18.34
CA ASP A 502 -22.27 9.51 17.09
C ASP A 502 -20.85 9.18 16.59
N GLU A 503 -20.18 8.20 17.21
CA GLU A 503 -18.80 7.83 16.93
C GLU A 503 -18.72 6.83 15.78
N PHE A 504 -17.71 6.94 14.90
CA PHE A 504 -17.53 5.95 13.84
C PHE A 504 -16.87 4.69 14.40
N ILE A 505 -17.33 3.53 13.95
CA ILE A 505 -16.64 2.26 14.23
C ILE A 505 -15.39 2.20 13.37
N VAL A 506 -14.27 1.90 14.03
CA VAL A 506 -12.96 1.79 13.41
C VAL A 506 -12.57 0.33 13.22
N ASP A 507 -12.76 -0.50 14.24
CA ASP A 507 -12.33 -1.90 14.21
C ASP A 507 -13.19 -2.77 15.15
N MET A 508 -13.13 -4.09 14.98
CA MET A 508 -13.81 -5.06 15.82
C MET A 508 -12.91 -6.26 16.07
N SER A 509 -12.90 -6.73 17.32
CA SER A 509 -12.21 -7.96 17.71
C SER A 509 -13.15 -8.87 18.47
N ARG A 510 -12.91 -10.18 18.41
CA ARG A 510 -13.69 -11.16 19.15
C ARG A 510 -12.78 -12.16 19.85
N VAL A 511 -13.00 -12.34 21.15
CA VAL A 511 -12.30 -13.34 21.95
C VAL A 511 -13.33 -14.17 22.70
N ASN A 512 -13.31 -15.49 22.47
CA ASN A 512 -14.26 -16.45 23.06
C ASN A 512 -15.73 -16.09 22.75
N SER A 513 -16.44 -15.48 23.69
CA SER A 513 -17.81 -14.99 23.51
C SER A 513 -17.91 -13.47 23.55
N THR A 514 -16.81 -12.77 23.83
CA THR A 514 -16.77 -11.32 24.01
C THR A 514 -16.41 -10.63 22.70
N PHE A 515 -17.26 -9.70 22.29
CA PHE A 515 -17.01 -8.75 21.24
C PHE A 515 -16.37 -7.50 21.84
N TYR A 516 -15.36 -6.97 21.17
CA TYR A 516 -14.78 -5.66 21.40
C TYR A 516 -15.02 -4.84 20.14
N VAL A 517 -15.64 -3.67 20.27
CA VAL A 517 -15.89 -2.73 19.18
C VAL A 517 -15.18 -1.44 19.51
N GLY A 518 -14.26 -1.07 18.64
CA GLY A 518 -13.46 0.14 18.74
C GLY A 518 -14.14 1.22 17.92
N THR A 519 -14.43 2.33 18.55
CA THR A 519 -14.89 3.54 17.87
C THR A 519 -13.73 4.53 17.78
N THR A 520 -13.94 5.65 17.09
CA THR A 520 -12.94 6.73 17.01
C THR A 520 -12.48 7.26 18.37
N GLN A 521 -13.25 7.08 19.46
CA GLN A 521 -12.92 7.63 20.78
C GLN A 521 -13.04 6.63 21.93
N SER A 522 -13.67 5.47 21.73
CA SER A 522 -13.97 4.53 22.81
C SER A 522 -13.80 3.07 22.41
N ILE A 523 -13.73 2.20 23.42
CA ILE A 523 -13.82 0.75 23.26
C ILE A 523 -15.05 0.27 24.02
N LEU A 524 -15.94 -0.42 23.31
CA LEU A 524 -17.11 -1.08 23.87
C LEU A 524 -16.88 -2.58 23.87
N HIS A 525 -17.42 -3.29 24.87
CA HIS A 525 -17.44 -4.75 24.86
C HIS A 525 -18.82 -5.33 25.14
N SER A 526 -19.05 -6.56 24.68
CA SER A 526 -20.27 -7.30 24.94
C SER A 526 -20.05 -8.80 24.87
N THR A 527 -20.61 -9.57 25.81
CA THR A 527 -20.56 -11.05 25.77
C THR A 527 -21.72 -11.68 25.00
N ASN A 528 -22.74 -10.90 24.68
CA ASN A 528 -23.96 -11.38 24.03
C ASN A 528 -24.39 -10.54 22.82
N GLY A 529 -23.67 -9.44 22.55
CA GLY A 529 -23.94 -8.46 21.50
C GLY A 529 -25.20 -7.62 21.72
N LYS A 530 -25.91 -7.78 22.84
CA LYS A 530 -27.16 -7.06 23.16
C LYS A 530 -26.95 -5.94 24.17
N ALA A 531 -26.08 -6.17 25.15
CA ALA A 531 -25.73 -5.20 26.17
C ALA A 531 -24.24 -4.86 26.01
N TRP A 532 -23.97 -3.57 25.77
CA TRP A 532 -22.62 -3.06 25.57
C TRP A 532 -22.20 -2.30 26.81
N GLU A 533 -20.99 -2.57 27.27
CA GLU A 533 -20.37 -1.78 28.34
C GLU A 533 -19.18 -1.04 27.78
N HIS A 534 -19.00 0.17 28.28
CA HIS A 534 -17.90 1.02 27.88
C HIS A 534 -16.65 0.64 28.67
N VAL A 535 -15.61 0.21 27.97
CA VAL A 535 -14.35 -0.28 28.54
C VAL A 535 -13.37 0.87 28.75
N ASN A 536 -13.26 1.78 27.78
CA ASN A 536 -12.30 2.89 27.80
C ASN A 536 -12.70 4.05 26.88
N THR A 537 -12.31 5.28 27.25
CA THR A 537 -12.39 6.48 26.40
C THR A 537 -10.98 7.05 26.25
N PHE A 538 -10.56 7.29 25.01
CA PHE A 538 -9.31 7.98 24.72
C PHE A 538 -9.52 9.49 24.87
N SER A 539 -8.90 10.10 25.88
CA SER A 539 -9.14 11.51 26.24
C SER A 539 -8.56 12.53 25.26
N PHE A 540 -7.55 12.15 24.46
CA PHE A 540 -6.86 13.05 23.53
C PHE A 540 -6.33 12.35 22.25
N GLY A 541 -6.98 11.28 21.79
CA GLY A 541 -6.52 10.56 20.60
C GLY A 541 -7.61 9.83 19.85
N TYR A 542 -7.35 9.56 18.58
CA TYR A 542 -8.23 8.76 17.73
C TYR A 542 -7.68 7.34 17.63
N LEU A 543 -8.54 6.36 17.92
CA LEU A 543 -8.23 4.95 17.68
C LEU A 543 -8.18 4.70 16.17
N GLU A 544 -7.10 4.08 15.69
CA GLU A 544 -6.86 3.79 14.27
C GLU A 544 -7.13 2.31 13.93
N CYS A 545 -6.75 1.40 14.82
CA CYS A 545 -7.05 -0.03 14.73
C CYS A 545 -6.90 -0.70 16.09
N MET A 546 -7.50 -1.87 16.31
CA MET A 546 -7.29 -2.66 17.52
C MET A 546 -7.53 -4.15 17.35
N THR A 547 -6.86 -4.96 18.15
CA THR A 547 -7.13 -6.40 18.25
C THR A 547 -6.94 -6.90 19.67
N PHE A 548 -7.69 -7.92 20.05
CA PHE A 548 -7.53 -8.60 21.34
C PHE A 548 -7.00 -10.01 21.11
N ALA A 549 -5.82 -10.29 21.66
CA ALA A 549 -5.24 -11.62 21.61
C ALA A 549 -5.94 -12.59 22.58
N ASN A 550 -6.40 -12.06 23.72
CA ASN A 550 -7.25 -12.77 24.67
C ASN A 550 -8.09 -11.77 25.48
N ALA A 551 -8.77 -12.23 26.54
CA ALA A 551 -9.69 -11.40 27.32
C ALA A 551 -8.99 -10.32 28.16
N GLU A 552 -7.67 -10.43 28.34
CA GLU A 552 -6.86 -9.52 29.14
C GLU A 552 -5.94 -8.67 28.25
N VAL A 553 -5.30 -9.29 27.26
CA VAL A 553 -4.28 -8.66 26.42
C VAL A 553 -4.84 -8.29 25.05
N GLY A 554 -4.61 -7.02 24.68
CA GLY A 554 -4.94 -6.47 23.39
C GLY A 554 -3.93 -5.41 22.96
N PHE A 555 -4.01 -5.06 21.68
CA PHE A 555 -3.15 -4.09 21.00
C PHE A 555 -4.02 -3.07 20.29
N ALA A 556 -3.59 -1.82 20.28
CA ALA A 556 -4.28 -0.75 19.60
C ALA A 556 -3.26 0.23 19.01
N SER A 557 -3.63 0.87 17.91
CA SER A 557 -2.92 2.07 17.46
C SER A 557 -3.76 3.30 17.74
N VAL A 558 -3.17 4.28 18.42
CA VAL A 558 -3.83 5.53 18.82
C VAL A 558 -2.89 6.68 18.48
N ASN A 559 -3.31 7.59 17.61
CA ASN A 559 -2.45 8.67 17.10
C ASN A 559 -1.09 8.17 16.59
N SER A 560 -1.06 7.07 15.85
CA SER A 560 0.17 6.43 15.35
C SER A 560 1.11 5.85 16.43
N GLU A 561 0.72 5.85 17.70
CA GLU A 561 1.44 5.14 18.77
C GLU A 561 0.88 3.72 18.91
N VAL A 562 1.72 2.77 19.32
CA VAL A 562 1.30 1.38 19.57
C VAL A 562 1.10 1.18 21.06
N MET A 563 -0.12 0.81 21.41
CA MET A 563 -0.57 0.64 22.78
C MET A 563 -0.84 -0.84 23.07
N ARG A 564 -0.58 -1.27 24.31
CA ARG A 564 -0.93 -2.59 24.82
C ARG A 564 -1.80 -2.46 26.06
N THR A 565 -2.73 -3.39 26.22
CA THR A 565 -3.52 -3.59 27.44
C THR A 565 -3.23 -4.96 28.05
N HIS A 566 -3.55 -5.11 29.33
CA HIS A 566 -3.42 -6.36 30.10
C HIS A 566 -4.60 -6.58 31.07
N ASP A 567 -5.64 -5.75 30.97
CA ASP A 567 -6.81 -5.78 31.84
C ASP A 567 -8.12 -5.74 31.04
N GLY A 568 -8.06 -6.20 29.79
CA GLY A 568 -9.20 -6.28 28.88
C GLY A 568 -9.58 -4.93 28.27
N GLY A 569 -8.62 -4.02 28.12
CA GLY A 569 -8.80 -2.72 27.48
C GLY A 569 -9.09 -1.56 28.42
N LYS A 570 -9.14 -1.78 29.74
CA LYS A 570 -9.48 -0.72 30.72
C LYS A 570 -8.32 0.26 30.92
N THR A 571 -7.10 -0.22 30.81
CA THR A 571 -5.88 0.61 30.80
C THR A 571 -5.00 0.24 29.62
N TRP A 572 -4.35 1.25 29.05
CA TRP A 572 -3.46 1.13 27.90
C TRP A 572 -2.13 1.82 28.21
N TYR A 573 -1.03 1.22 27.74
CA TYR A 573 0.31 1.76 27.85
C TYR A 573 1.03 1.62 26.52
N GLU A 574 1.83 2.63 26.18
CA GLU A 574 2.66 2.63 24.98
C GLU A 574 3.71 1.51 25.07
N VAL A 575 3.94 0.83 23.94
CA VAL A 575 4.92 -0.26 23.83
C VAL A 575 5.74 -0.15 22.54
N GLY A 576 6.98 -0.61 22.62
CA GLY A 576 7.90 -0.59 21.48
C GLY A 576 8.46 0.80 21.16
N ILE A 577 9.24 0.87 20.08
CA ILE A 577 9.74 2.11 19.50
C ILE A 577 9.42 2.04 18.01
N PHE A 578 8.46 2.85 17.57
CA PHE A 578 8.08 2.94 16.16
C PHE A 578 8.66 4.22 15.56
N PRO A 579 9.00 4.23 14.25
CA PRO A 579 9.42 5.44 13.57
C PRO A 579 8.36 6.55 13.71
N ALA A 580 8.80 7.80 13.84
CA ALA A 580 7.89 8.94 13.83
C ALA A 580 7.10 8.96 12.49
N ASN A 581 5.77 9.06 12.59
CA ASN A 581 4.84 8.94 11.47
C ASN A 581 4.74 7.54 10.84
N ALA A 582 5.04 6.46 11.57
CA ALA A 582 4.59 5.14 11.15
C ALA A 582 3.06 5.11 11.15
N ILE A 583 2.45 4.48 10.14
CA ILE A 583 1.01 4.25 10.07
C ILE A 583 0.81 2.76 10.32
N ILE A 584 0.14 2.41 11.41
CA ILE A 584 -0.23 1.03 11.71
C ILE A 584 -1.65 0.81 11.19
N GLN A 585 -1.79 -0.06 10.19
CA GLN A 585 -3.09 -0.38 9.60
C GLN A 585 -3.82 -1.45 10.41
N LYS A 586 -3.12 -2.51 10.82
CA LYS A 586 -3.69 -3.60 11.62
C LYS A 586 -2.62 -4.37 12.37
N PHE A 587 -3.10 -5.24 13.25
CA PHE A 587 -2.29 -6.22 13.97
C PHE A 587 -2.71 -7.64 13.59
N LEU A 588 -1.74 -8.53 13.45
CA LEU A 588 -1.97 -9.96 13.29
C LEU A 588 -1.46 -10.69 14.53
N VAL A 589 -2.38 -11.18 15.36
CA VAL A 589 -2.06 -12.04 16.50
C VAL A 589 -1.90 -13.46 16.00
N VAL A 590 -0.67 -13.98 16.07
CA VAL A 590 -0.39 -15.36 15.66
C VAL A 590 -0.58 -16.32 16.84
N ASN A 591 -0.02 -15.97 17.99
CA ASN A 591 -0.15 -16.74 19.23
C ASN A 591 0.22 -15.88 20.44
N THR A 592 0.36 -16.51 21.62
CA THR A 592 0.68 -15.82 22.89
C THR A 592 2.12 -15.28 22.96
N LYS A 593 2.91 -15.38 21.90
CA LYS A 593 4.27 -14.84 21.81
C LYS A 593 4.44 -13.95 20.60
N VAL A 594 3.97 -14.43 19.45
CA VAL A 594 4.18 -13.78 18.16
C VAL A 594 2.98 -12.90 17.81
N VAL A 595 3.26 -11.61 17.62
CA VAL A 595 2.29 -10.62 17.15
C VAL A 595 2.98 -9.77 16.08
N PHE A 596 2.28 -9.49 14.99
CA PHE A 596 2.73 -8.55 13.99
C PHE A 596 1.89 -7.27 14.04
N ALA A 597 2.52 -6.15 13.73
CA ALA A 597 1.88 -4.90 13.38
C ALA A 597 2.33 -4.56 11.97
N TYR A 598 1.43 -4.07 11.13
CA TYR A 598 1.77 -3.78 9.73
C TYR A 598 1.05 -2.55 9.22
N GLY A 599 1.63 -1.95 8.19
CA GLY A 599 1.11 -0.75 7.55
C GLY A 599 2.21 -0.08 6.74
N ALA A 600 2.54 1.17 7.07
CA ALA A 600 3.56 1.94 6.35
C ALA A 600 4.51 2.72 7.25
N LYS A 601 5.69 3.05 6.74
CA LYS A 601 6.64 3.98 7.33
C LYS A 601 7.04 5.06 6.34
N LEU A 602 7.26 6.28 6.84
CA LEU A 602 7.71 7.40 6.02
C LEU A 602 9.22 7.32 5.77
N ILE A 603 9.63 7.27 4.50
CA ILE A 603 11.03 7.36 4.07
C ILE A 603 11.14 8.47 3.03
N GLN A 604 11.93 9.50 3.31
CA GLN A 604 12.20 10.61 2.38
C GLN A 604 10.92 11.28 1.80
N GLY A 605 9.84 11.35 2.60
CA GLY A 605 8.59 12.01 2.21
C GLY A 605 7.58 11.11 1.50
N ALA A 606 7.85 9.81 1.35
CA ALA A 606 6.90 8.82 0.83
C ALA A 606 6.69 7.66 1.80
N TYR A 607 5.49 7.08 1.80
CA TYR A 607 5.15 5.94 2.64
C TYR A 607 5.50 4.63 1.95
N TYR A 608 6.12 3.72 2.70
CA TYR A 608 6.51 2.39 2.23
C TYR A 608 5.99 1.33 3.18
N GLY A 609 5.60 0.18 2.64
CA GLY A 609 5.11 -0.95 3.41
C GLY A 609 6.13 -1.40 4.45
N ALA A 610 5.65 -1.57 5.67
CA ALA A 610 6.48 -1.95 6.82
C ALA A 610 5.74 -2.98 7.69
N ILE A 611 6.52 -3.89 8.26
CA ILE A 611 6.05 -4.94 9.16
C ILE A 611 6.93 -4.88 10.41
N TRP A 612 6.30 -4.89 11.57
CA TRP A 612 6.95 -5.02 12.86
C TRP A 612 6.51 -6.32 13.51
N LYS A 613 7.45 -7.03 14.14
CA LYS A 613 7.22 -8.29 14.84
C LYS A 613 7.55 -8.14 16.31
N SER A 614 6.70 -8.69 17.15
CA SER A 614 7.01 -8.99 18.54
C SER A 614 7.04 -10.50 18.72
N VAL A 615 7.97 -10.99 19.56
CA VAL A 615 8.11 -12.40 19.95
C VAL A 615 7.93 -12.63 21.45
N ASP A 616 7.53 -11.57 22.17
CA ASP A 616 7.29 -11.53 23.60
C ASP A 616 5.92 -10.93 23.95
N PHE A 617 4.94 -11.21 23.08
CA PHE A 617 3.53 -10.85 23.25
C PHE A 617 3.27 -9.33 23.29
N GLY A 618 4.00 -8.62 22.44
CA GLY A 618 3.86 -7.19 22.17
C GLY A 618 4.54 -6.29 23.20
N LEU A 619 5.48 -6.80 24.00
CA LEU A 619 6.27 -5.98 24.91
C LEU A 619 7.41 -5.26 24.18
N ASN A 620 8.13 -5.98 23.33
CA ASN A 620 9.17 -5.45 22.47
C ASN A 620 8.85 -5.73 21.00
N TRP A 621 9.19 -4.75 20.15
CA TRP A 621 8.89 -4.76 18.73
C TRP A 621 10.17 -4.53 17.93
N THR A 622 10.34 -5.30 16.86
CA THR A 622 11.43 -5.14 15.90
C THR A 622 10.87 -4.98 14.50
N GLU A 623 11.36 -4.00 13.76
CA GLU A 623 11.02 -3.87 12.35
C GLU A 623 11.64 -5.01 11.54
N GLU A 624 10.83 -5.68 10.73
CA GLU A 624 11.24 -6.78 9.88
C GLU A 624 12.00 -6.26 8.65
N THR A 625 13.07 -6.96 8.26
CA THR A 625 13.78 -6.65 7.02
C THR A 625 13.11 -7.35 5.84
N LEU A 626 12.50 -6.56 4.96
CA LEU A 626 11.83 -7.08 3.76
C LEU A 626 12.82 -7.28 2.60
N PRO A 627 12.68 -8.33 1.78
CA PRO A 627 13.60 -8.64 0.68
C PRO A 627 13.48 -7.64 -0.49
N VAL A 628 12.39 -6.86 -0.52
CA VAL A 628 12.12 -5.84 -1.52
C VAL A 628 11.43 -4.66 -0.84
N VAL A 629 11.66 -3.45 -1.38
CA VAL A 629 10.91 -2.25 -0.98
C VAL A 629 9.47 -2.42 -1.41
N VAL A 630 8.49 -2.28 -0.52
CA VAL A 630 7.06 -2.30 -0.85
C VAL A 630 6.58 -0.87 -1.02
N ASP A 631 6.14 -0.56 -2.23
CA ASP A 631 5.85 0.80 -2.74
C ASP A 631 4.56 1.43 -2.18
N GLU A 632 3.86 0.70 -1.33
CA GLU A 632 2.62 1.10 -0.66
C GLU A 632 2.59 0.45 0.71
N ALA A 633 1.66 0.90 1.56
CA ALA A 633 1.38 0.20 2.82
C ALA A 633 1.16 -1.31 2.60
N ILE A 634 1.57 -2.12 3.57
CA ILE A 634 1.09 -3.50 3.66
C ILE A 634 -0.41 -3.41 3.93
N SER A 635 -1.23 -3.79 2.95
CA SER A 635 -2.69 -3.66 3.03
C SER A 635 -3.31 -4.73 3.90
N ASP A 636 -2.69 -5.92 3.93
CA ASP A 636 -3.23 -7.04 4.68
C ASP A 636 -2.15 -8.08 5.03
N MET A 637 -2.41 -8.87 6.07
CA MET A 637 -1.59 -10.01 6.47
C MET A 637 -2.47 -11.16 6.99
N SER A 638 -2.14 -12.38 6.59
CA SER A 638 -2.81 -13.59 7.05
C SER A 638 -1.80 -14.67 7.41
N ILE A 639 -2.27 -15.67 8.15
CA ILE A 639 -1.47 -16.82 8.54
C ILE A 639 -2.22 -18.09 8.21
N VAL A 640 -1.49 -19.04 7.60
CA VAL A 640 -1.96 -20.41 7.42
C VAL A 640 -0.86 -21.36 7.88
N ASP A 641 -1.21 -22.31 8.73
CA ASP A 641 -0.26 -23.17 9.43
C ASP A 641 0.84 -22.36 10.17
N ASN A 642 2.09 -22.44 9.71
CA ASN A 642 3.23 -21.68 10.22
C ASN A 642 3.70 -20.59 9.23
N ILE A 643 2.96 -20.34 8.16
CA ILE A 643 3.36 -19.40 7.10
C ILE A 643 2.56 -18.12 7.25
N VAL A 644 3.26 -17.01 7.44
CA VAL A 644 2.67 -15.68 7.42
C VAL A 644 2.84 -15.12 6.03
N PHE A 645 1.74 -14.70 5.43
CA PHE A 645 1.71 -13.97 4.18
C PHE A 645 1.42 -12.50 4.47
N ALA A 646 2.00 -11.62 3.66
CA ALA A 646 1.72 -10.20 3.67
C ALA A 646 1.56 -9.72 2.24
N ILE A 647 0.64 -8.78 2.02
CA ILE A 647 0.41 -8.22 0.70
C ILE A 647 0.58 -6.71 0.74
N GLY A 648 1.20 -6.18 -0.31
CA GLY A 648 1.29 -4.75 -0.56
C GLY A 648 0.74 -4.41 -1.95
N GLY A 649 0.77 -3.12 -2.29
CA GLY A 649 0.26 -2.63 -3.56
C GLY A 649 0.84 -3.35 -4.79
N TYR A 650 0.03 -3.42 -5.84
CA TYR A 650 0.38 -3.92 -7.18
C TYR A 650 0.88 -5.38 -7.20
N GLY A 651 0.16 -6.29 -6.54
CA GLY A 651 0.43 -7.73 -6.59
C GLY A 651 1.64 -8.20 -5.78
N ARG A 652 2.17 -7.35 -4.87
CA ARG A 652 3.34 -7.69 -4.07
C ARG A 652 2.97 -8.60 -2.90
N VAL A 653 3.19 -9.90 -3.06
CA VAL A 653 3.08 -10.90 -1.98
C VAL A 653 4.43 -11.21 -1.34
N LEU A 654 4.52 -11.09 -0.02
CA LEU A 654 5.63 -11.54 0.80
C LEU A 654 5.19 -12.75 1.63
N ARG A 655 6.12 -13.64 1.95
CA ARG A 655 5.86 -14.72 2.93
C ARG A 655 7.03 -14.93 3.87
N THR A 656 6.76 -15.47 5.04
CA THR A 656 7.78 -15.97 5.97
C THR A 656 7.28 -17.20 6.71
N GLU A 657 8.17 -18.16 6.98
CA GLU A 657 7.83 -19.38 7.73
C GLU A 657 8.26 -19.21 9.19
N LEU A 658 7.32 -19.21 10.13
CA LEU A 658 7.61 -19.05 11.55
C LEU A 658 8.40 -20.26 12.07
N THR A 659 9.62 -19.97 12.52
CA THR A 659 10.49 -20.93 13.21
C THR A 659 10.29 -20.89 14.73
N GLU A 660 9.69 -19.83 15.24
CA GLU A 660 9.29 -19.75 16.64
C GLU A 660 8.24 -20.82 16.89
N VAL A 661 8.60 -21.84 17.68
CA VAL A 661 7.72 -22.96 17.96
C VAL A 661 6.38 -22.41 18.44
N ILE A 662 5.32 -22.66 17.68
CA ILE A 662 3.91 -22.46 18.08
C ILE A 662 3.58 -23.51 19.15
N THR A 663 4.38 -23.58 20.22
CA THR A 663 4.00 -24.29 21.43
C THR A 663 3.04 -23.37 22.15
N GLY A 664 1.76 -23.71 22.07
CA GLY A 664 0.69 -22.95 22.68
C GLY A 664 0.95 -22.63 24.16
N PHE A 665 0.54 -21.42 24.53
CA PHE A 665 0.22 -20.98 25.89
C PHE A 665 1.33 -21.11 26.95
N GLU A 666 2.02 -20.00 27.22
CA GLU A 666 2.42 -19.67 28.60
C GLU A 666 1.95 -18.24 28.92
N GLU A 667 0.89 -18.12 29.72
CA GLU A 667 0.58 -16.90 30.49
C GLU A 667 1.57 -16.83 31.66
N THR A 668 2.47 -15.85 31.67
CA THR A 668 3.55 -15.77 32.66
C THR A 668 3.20 -15.01 33.95
N ASP A 669 1.97 -14.48 34.08
CA ASP A 669 1.61 -13.59 35.21
C ASP A 669 0.64 -14.19 36.25
N LYS A 670 0.34 -15.50 36.19
CA LYS A 670 -0.48 -16.16 37.23
C LYS A 670 0.35 -16.60 38.44
N ALA A 671 -0.31 -16.67 39.59
CA ALA A 671 0.28 -17.14 40.84
C ALA A 671 0.94 -18.52 40.64
N VAL A 672 2.24 -18.61 40.95
CA VAL A 672 3.02 -19.82 40.70
C VAL A 672 2.78 -20.84 41.82
N LEU A 673 2.31 -22.04 41.45
CA LEU A 673 2.18 -23.17 42.37
C LEU A 673 3.58 -23.59 42.86
N LYS A 674 3.79 -23.55 44.17
CA LYS A 674 5.06 -24.02 44.76
C LYS A 674 5.10 -25.55 44.74
N VAL A 675 5.97 -26.10 43.90
CA VAL A 675 6.22 -27.54 43.79
C VAL A 675 7.61 -27.88 44.30
N PHE A 676 7.74 -28.95 45.10
CA PHE A 676 9.00 -29.38 45.70
C PHE A 676 9.05 -30.89 45.98
N PRO A 677 10.22 -31.53 45.92
CA PRO A 677 11.47 -30.98 45.41
C PRO A 677 11.42 -30.86 43.87
N VAL A 678 12.03 -29.80 43.34
CA VAL A 678 12.34 -29.67 41.90
C VAL A 678 13.80 -29.25 41.80
N PRO A 679 14.72 -30.07 41.26
CA PRO A 679 14.48 -31.39 40.67
C PRO A 679 14.10 -32.47 41.69
N SER A 680 13.39 -33.51 41.25
CA SER A 680 12.97 -34.67 42.04
C SER A 680 13.56 -35.98 41.51
N SER A 681 13.85 -36.94 42.37
CA SER A 681 14.25 -38.31 41.99
C SER A 681 13.06 -39.24 41.66
N GLY A 682 11.82 -38.77 41.79
CA GLY A 682 10.65 -39.60 41.48
C GLY A 682 9.32 -39.20 42.11
N GLN A 683 9.28 -38.21 43.00
CA GLN A 683 8.04 -37.70 43.57
C GLN A 683 8.11 -36.18 43.76
N VAL A 684 7.09 -35.46 43.30
CA VAL A 684 6.96 -34.02 43.53
C VAL A 684 5.76 -33.74 44.42
N SER A 685 5.81 -32.68 45.20
CA SER A 685 4.73 -32.30 46.11
C SER A 685 4.36 -30.84 45.94
N PHE A 686 3.09 -30.50 46.16
CA PHE A 686 2.64 -29.11 46.13
C PHE A 686 1.64 -28.81 47.25
N GLU A 687 1.59 -27.54 47.63
CA GLU A 687 0.64 -27.00 48.62
C GLU A 687 -0.24 -25.94 47.95
N LEU A 688 -1.50 -25.87 48.39
CA LEU A 688 -2.48 -24.88 47.92
C LEU A 688 -2.83 -23.88 49.03
N GLN A 689 -3.44 -22.76 48.67
CA GLN A 689 -3.97 -21.83 49.66
C GLN A 689 -5.11 -22.47 50.48
N LYS A 690 -5.33 -21.97 51.70
CA LYS A 690 -6.15 -22.61 52.75
C LYS A 690 -7.63 -22.83 52.38
N ASP A 691 -8.10 -22.24 51.29
CA ASP A 691 -9.48 -22.28 50.81
C ASP A 691 -9.63 -22.76 49.36
N GLU A 692 -8.59 -23.37 48.80
CA GLU A 692 -8.64 -24.04 47.50
C GLU A 692 -8.87 -25.56 47.61
N VAL A 693 -9.69 -26.08 46.70
CA VAL A 693 -10.02 -27.50 46.59
C VAL A 693 -9.59 -28.02 45.24
N VAL A 694 -8.76 -29.07 45.22
CA VAL A 694 -8.33 -29.75 44.00
C VAL A 694 -9.50 -30.45 43.33
N GLU A 695 -9.73 -30.14 42.05
CA GLU A 695 -10.65 -30.87 41.18
C GLU A 695 -9.91 -31.90 40.33
N HIS A 696 -8.79 -31.50 39.74
CA HIS A 696 -7.97 -32.37 38.88
C HIS A 696 -6.48 -32.09 39.03
N VAL A 697 -5.67 -33.15 38.98
CA VAL A 697 -4.21 -33.07 38.86
C VAL A 697 -3.80 -33.96 37.69
N GLN A 698 -3.05 -33.39 36.77
CA GLN A 698 -2.57 -34.05 35.56
C GLN A 698 -1.09 -33.75 35.39
N ALA A 699 -0.33 -34.65 34.78
CA ALA A 699 1.04 -34.40 34.37
C ALA A 699 1.19 -34.72 32.89
N PHE A 700 1.99 -33.93 32.18
CA PHE A 700 2.23 -34.08 30.74
C PHE A 700 3.72 -34.15 30.46
N ASP A 701 4.09 -34.93 29.44
CA ASP A 701 5.41 -34.81 28.82
C ASP A 701 5.52 -33.53 27.96
N LEU A 702 6.72 -33.23 27.46
CA LEU A 702 6.94 -32.06 26.60
C LEU A 702 6.29 -32.17 25.21
N GLN A 703 5.79 -33.35 24.85
CA GLN A 703 5.04 -33.57 23.61
C GLN A 703 3.52 -33.38 23.83
N GLY A 704 3.08 -33.12 25.06
CA GLY A 704 1.68 -32.90 25.42
C GLY A 704 0.90 -34.19 25.74
N ASN A 705 1.55 -35.35 25.83
CA ASN A 705 0.88 -36.58 26.23
C ASN A 705 0.65 -36.61 27.73
N GLU A 706 -0.57 -36.98 28.15
CA GLU A 706 -0.91 -37.10 29.56
C GLU A 706 -0.32 -38.38 30.17
N LEU A 707 0.35 -38.22 31.30
CA LEU A 707 0.94 -39.29 32.08
C LEU A 707 -0.11 -39.92 33.01
N GLN A 708 -0.03 -41.23 33.18
CA GLN A 708 -0.76 -41.95 34.23
C GLN A 708 -0.06 -41.75 35.58
N ILE A 709 -0.51 -40.76 36.35
CA ILE A 709 0.08 -40.41 37.64
C ILE A 709 -0.76 -40.92 38.82
N PHE A 710 -0.09 -41.25 39.91
CA PHE A 710 -0.73 -41.56 41.18
C PHE A 710 -0.56 -40.38 42.14
N ILE A 711 -1.65 -39.98 42.80
CA ILE A 711 -1.69 -38.83 43.69
C ILE A 711 -2.05 -39.28 45.10
N GLN A 712 -1.23 -38.90 46.07
CA GLN A 712 -1.51 -39.08 47.51
C GLN A 712 -1.66 -37.71 48.17
N ARG A 713 -2.51 -37.62 49.19
CA ARG A 713 -2.67 -36.41 49.99
C ARG A 713 -2.30 -36.70 51.44
N ASP A 714 -1.41 -35.87 51.99
CA ASP A 714 -1.05 -35.86 53.41
C ASP A 714 -1.22 -34.43 53.96
N GLU A 715 -2.16 -34.25 54.88
CA GLU A 715 -2.55 -32.92 55.41
C GLU A 715 -2.88 -31.87 54.32
N SER A 716 -2.05 -30.81 54.21
CA SER A 716 -2.13 -29.74 53.19
C SER A 716 -1.32 -30.04 51.92
N LEU A 717 -0.59 -31.15 51.86
CA LEU A 717 0.32 -31.48 50.76
C LEU A 717 -0.26 -32.55 49.82
N TYR A 718 -0.06 -32.34 48.53
CA TYR A 718 -0.38 -33.30 47.48
C TYR A 718 0.90 -33.83 46.88
N HIS A 719 1.05 -35.15 46.81
CA HIS A 719 2.22 -35.85 46.27
C HIS A 719 1.86 -36.49 44.94
N VAL A 720 2.68 -36.26 43.92
CA VAL A 720 2.56 -36.82 42.57
C VAL A 720 3.75 -37.74 42.32
N ASP A 721 3.45 -39.02 42.08
CA ASP A 721 4.45 -40.03 41.78
C ASP A 721 4.84 -40.02 40.29
N LEU A 722 6.13 -39.90 40.04
CA LEU A 722 6.78 -39.89 38.72
C LEU A 722 7.87 -40.97 38.60
N ALA A 723 7.98 -41.88 39.57
CA ALA A 723 9.05 -42.87 39.64
C ALA A 723 9.11 -43.77 38.39
N ALA A 724 7.95 -44.07 37.78
CA ALA A 724 7.83 -44.91 36.60
C ALA A 724 8.29 -44.25 35.28
N TYR A 725 8.49 -42.93 35.26
CA TYR A 725 8.82 -42.19 34.03
C TYR A 725 10.32 -41.93 33.90
N ILE A 726 10.84 -41.74 32.68
CA ILE A 726 12.28 -41.48 32.48
C ILE A 726 12.69 -40.11 33.06
N PRO A 727 13.96 -39.89 33.42
CA PRO A 727 14.44 -38.54 33.76
C PRO A 727 14.15 -37.55 32.63
N GLY A 728 13.64 -36.35 32.97
CA GLY A 728 13.14 -35.41 31.98
C GLY A 728 12.36 -34.23 32.59
N LEU A 729 11.97 -33.30 31.72
CA LEU A 729 11.11 -32.18 32.07
C LEU A 729 9.64 -32.56 31.82
N TYR A 730 8.77 -32.24 32.78
CA TYR A 730 7.33 -32.51 32.72
C TYR A 730 6.55 -31.25 33.11
N ILE A 731 5.27 -31.20 32.71
CA ILE A 731 4.34 -30.14 33.09
C ILE A 731 3.32 -30.71 34.06
N LEU A 732 3.30 -30.20 35.28
CA LEU A 732 2.24 -30.46 36.25
C LEU A 732 1.11 -29.45 36.06
N ARG A 733 -0.12 -29.92 35.87
CA ARG A 733 -1.33 -29.10 35.82
C ARG A 733 -2.21 -29.42 37.03
N VAL A 734 -2.56 -28.41 37.82
CA VAL A 734 -3.45 -28.55 38.98
C VAL A 734 -4.64 -27.62 38.78
N THR A 735 -5.82 -28.19 38.63
CA THR A 735 -7.09 -27.45 38.53
C THR A 735 -7.78 -27.47 39.88
N THR A 736 -8.07 -26.30 40.42
CA THR A 736 -8.83 -26.11 41.65
C THR A 736 -10.18 -25.47 41.34
N ASN A 737 -11.05 -25.39 42.34
CA ASN A 737 -12.32 -24.66 42.25
C ASN A 737 -12.17 -23.14 42.03
N LYS A 738 -10.96 -22.60 42.04
CA LYS A 738 -10.68 -21.16 41.87
C LYS A 738 -9.74 -20.85 40.71
N GLU A 739 -8.76 -21.70 40.46
CA GLU A 739 -7.67 -21.40 39.53
C GLU A 739 -7.11 -22.69 38.89
N CYS A 740 -6.39 -22.55 37.78
CA CYS A 740 -5.66 -23.64 37.15
C CYS A 740 -4.17 -23.30 37.12
N TYR A 741 -3.38 -24.01 37.91
CA TYR A 741 -1.93 -23.89 37.95
C TYR A 741 -1.26 -24.77 36.91
N ARG A 742 -0.16 -24.29 36.34
CA ARG A 742 0.76 -25.07 35.51
C ARG A 742 2.19 -24.82 35.97
N GLN A 743 2.91 -25.89 36.30
CA GLN A 743 4.28 -25.81 36.81
C GLN A 743 5.19 -26.79 36.08
N LYS A 744 6.34 -26.28 35.61
CA LYS A 744 7.44 -27.13 35.12
C LYS A 744 8.08 -27.86 36.29
N ILE A 745 8.21 -29.17 36.15
CA ILE A 745 8.88 -30.05 37.11
C ILE A 745 9.96 -30.85 36.40
N MET A 746 11.07 -31.11 37.09
CA MET A 746 12.21 -31.83 36.53
C MET A 746 12.42 -33.11 37.33
N LYS A 747 12.41 -34.26 36.65
CA LYS A 747 12.82 -35.53 37.20
C LYS A 747 14.28 -35.81 36.85
N VAL A 748 15.10 -36.11 37.84
CA VAL A 748 16.50 -36.56 37.71
C VAL A 748 16.60 -38.04 38.11
N GLU A 749 17.77 -38.64 37.83
CA GLU A 749 18.07 -40.05 38.19
C GLU A 749 17.95 -40.36 39.69
#